data_AF-A0A1I0Y327-F1
#
_entry.id   AF-A0A1I0Y327-F1
#
_cell.length_a   1.000
_cell.length_b   1.000
_cell.length_c   1.000
_cell.angle_alpha   90.00
_cell.angle_beta   90.00
_cell.angle_gamma   90.00
#
_symmetry.space_group_name_H-M   'P 1'
#
loop_
_entity.id
_entity.type
_entity.pdbx_description
1 polymer ?
#
loop_
_entity_poly.entity_id
_entity_poly.type
_entity_poly.pdbx_seq_one_letter_code
_entity_poly.pdbx_strand_id
1 'polypeptide(L)'
;MVSTYLSFDLVNRDMASSLKRVSSQTQVANDQAYYQENIGKVKSVDEFLDNYRLYNFAMTAYGLGEMAYAKAFMKQVLESDLSDDNSFANRLTDERYTNFAAAFNFSVSSSTTAVAQSEGQMEDVFDLYNAQISALEDKTEEDTRYFKVMMGTNGYVTNVDQFLRNDELRNYIFNAYGIDGQYYNYTAVRGALTSDPNDPDSYYSKTYGVQLDSYNAAKTEHAELGERVSAKDAIADYQESIALGQEQKASYQQQIDAKQQEMNSGGDQQALQAEIDALQVKLNETEELIASDQASMEAKQARYDELNATLVPIEQTDARRAELATVMSGYSSSSMAFYEQMKKLAEDFQFNADGTVPATGALSDDKIQEIVGNYFASQGRVTHAEAMFNQEYFESKIGTFTNVSDMLADDRIYQYLRGAFDLDEAYVVKSTLDQILTSDLSDPTSYANFYGADRPQYLELAKAFNFNTDGTVEAGNAQTDAQTTTTRNNYMSRWDDKQEEDLDKSIGFYKSDMASIETLDDFLSADAKTTYEFALKAVGIDPDSVSKFKVRSILQSDLSDPNSYVYQLKDERFVSLAKLFNFDKDGDVTVPVLAQSNASITTVAKDYILRQTRFLEGDELKAAKAKAEEDSKYYTDAMQRIDTRDQFLADRQLIDIVLVSKGIDPETVTDDFIKQIFTSDLNDPESYVNTLDDKRFAQIVGSFNFDADGEIDRSKGGGAQNGGQTAATQSMYLSQLLETEQGNDNAGVRLALYFQRMADTITDPYVILGDDALAEFFRVTYSLPTEFSNMDVDKQAAVVEKNLNLEDLSDPVKLKKLVERFTFMYDIENNSGATSPAVSILNGSSATAGISADTLWALSQLSTR
;
A
#
# COMPACT_ATOMS: atom_id res chain seq x y z
N MET A 1 -45.81 -37.84 31.67
CA MET A 1 -44.80 -37.28 30.75
C MET A 1 -44.76 -35.79 31.00
N VAL A 2 -43.57 -35.22 31.12
CA VAL A 2 -43.39 -33.75 31.10
C VAL A 2 -43.74 -33.28 29.69
N SER A 3 -44.49 -32.17 29.56
CA SER A 3 -44.85 -31.62 28.24
C SER A 3 -43.59 -31.26 27.45
N THR A 4 -43.62 -31.44 26.13
CA THR A 4 -42.51 -31.10 25.22
C THR A 4 -42.03 -29.67 25.42
N TYR A 5 -42.97 -28.73 25.62
CA TYR A 5 -42.66 -27.33 25.90
C TYR A 5 -41.81 -27.14 27.18
N LEU A 6 -42.19 -27.80 28.29
CA LEU A 6 -41.48 -27.65 29.56
C LEU A 6 -40.08 -28.29 29.50
N SER A 7 -39.92 -29.41 28.80
CA SER A 7 -38.61 -30.01 28.59
C SER A 7 -37.72 -29.11 27.72
N PHE A 8 -38.27 -28.55 26.64
CA PHE A 8 -37.57 -27.58 25.78
C PHE A 8 -37.17 -26.30 26.53
N ASP A 9 -38.10 -25.70 27.30
CA ASP A 9 -37.84 -24.49 28.10
C ASP A 9 -36.77 -24.73 29.16
N LEU A 10 -36.79 -25.89 29.84
CA LEU A 10 -35.77 -26.23 30.83
C LEU A 10 -34.37 -26.37 30.22
N VAL A 11 -34.26 -26.98 29.04
CA VAL A 11 -32.98 -27.11 28.32
C VAL A 11 -32.48 -25.75 27.87
N ASN A 12 -33.36 -24.91 27.30
CA ASN A 12 -32.97 -23.56 26.86
C ASN A 12 -32.60 -22.65 28.03
N ARG A 13 -33.32 -22.70 29.15
CA ARG A 13 -33.06 -21.84 30.32
C ARG A 13 -31.79 -22.23 31.09
N ASP A 14 -31.37 -23.49 31.02
CA ASP A 14 -30.17 -24.01 31.69
C ASP A 14 -29.22 -24.69 30.70
N MET A 15 -29.04 -24.04 29.54
CA MET A 15 -28.23 -24.53 28.43
C MET A 15 -26.77 -24.74 28.85
N ALA A 16 -26.21 -23.81 29.64
CA ALA A 16 -24.84 -23.90 30.13
C ALA A 16 -24.60 -25.16 30.98
N SER A 17 -25.49 -25.45 31.95
CA SER A 17 -25.37 -26.67 32.77
C SER A 17 -25.61 -27.94 31.94
N SER A 18 -26.50 -27.88 30.94
CA SER A 18 -26.78 -28.99 30.04
C SER A 18 -25.58 -29.33 29.16
N LEU A 19 -24.95 -28.33 28.54
CA LEU A 19 -23.71 -28.49 27.77
C LEU A 19 -22.55 -28.97 28.64
N LYS A 20 -22.40 -28.43 29.85
CA LYS A 20 -21.38 -28.89 30.82
C LYS A 20 -21.56 -30.36 31.19
N ARG A 21 -22.81 -30.81 31.36
CA ARG A 21 -23.11 -32.23 31.61
C ARG A 21 -22.69 -33.11 30.43
N VAL A 22 -22.99 -32.69 29.20
CA VAL A 22 -22.61 -33.42 27.97
C VAL A 22 -21.09 -33.44 27.79
N SER A 23 -20.41 -32.29 27.93
CA SER A 23 -18.95 -32.21 27.77
C SER A 23 -18.19 -33.01 28.83
N SER A 24 -18.73 -33.12 30.05
CA SER A 24 -18.13 -33.90 31.14
C SER A 24 -18.25 -35.42 30.95
N GLN A 25 -18.99 -35.89 29.94
CA GLN A 25 -19.05 -37.32 29.63
C GLN A 25 -17.69 -37.79 29.11
N THR A 26 -17.16 -38.88 29.66
CA THR A 26 -15.79 -39.35 29.36
C THR A 26 -15.53 -39.56 27.87
N GLN A 27 -16.50 -40.09 27.13
CA GLN A 27 -16.34 -40.29 25.69
C GLN A 27 -16.26 -38.96 24.93
N VAL A 28 -17.13 -38.00 25.26
CA VAL A 28 -17.18 -36.67 24.64
C VAL A 28 -15.87 -35.92 24.89
N ALA A 29 -15.40 -35.89 26.14
CA ALA A 29 -14.12 -35.28 26.50
C ALA A 29 -12.94 -35.90 25.73
N ASN A 30 -12.92 -37.22 25.58
CA ASN A 30 -11.88 -37.91 24.82
C ASN A 30 -11.94 -37.62 23.31
N ASP A 31 -13.13 -37.41 22.75
CA ASP A 31 -13.32 -37.07 21.34
C ASP A 31 -12.92 -35.61 21.06
N GLN A 32 -13.30 -34.68 21.93
CA GLN A 32 -12.86 -33.28 21.85
C GLN A 32 -11.33 -33.16 21.97
N ALA A 33 -10.73 -33.82 22.97
CA ALA A 33 -9.27 -33.82 23.14
C ALA A 33 -8.55 -34.39 21.92
N TYR A 34 -9.05 -35.50 21.36
CA TYR A 34 -8.47 -36.09 20.16
C TYR A 34 -8.59 -35.17 18.95
N TYR A 35 -9.73 -34.49 18.78
CA TYR A 35 -9.92 -33.53 17.70
C TYR A 35 -8.94 -32.35 17.83
N GLN A 36 -8.89 -31.70 19.00
CA GLN A 36 -7.99 -30.59 19.31
C GLN A 36 -6.51 -30.92 19.03
N GLU A 37 -6.06 -32.10 19.45
CA GLU A 37 -4.65 -32.50 19.35
C GLU A 37 -4.21 -32.89 17.92
N ASN A 38 -5.15 -33.23 17.04
CA ASN A 38 -4.82 -33.87 15.77
C ASN A 38 -5.32 -33.14 14.52
N ILE A 39 -6.39 -32.32 14.59
CA ILE A 39 -6.93 -31.67 13.39
C ILE A 39 -5.92 -30.71 12.75
N GLY A 40 -5.16 -29.94 13.54
CA GLY A 40 -4.13 -29.03 13.02
C GLY A 40 -2.93 -29.73 12.35
N LYS A 41 -2.80 -31.06 12.51
CA LYS A 41 -1.76 -31.87 11.83
C LYS A 41 -2.18 -32.31 10.43
N VAL A 42 -3.47 -32.25 10.12
CA VAL A 42 -4.02 -32.65 8.83
C VAL A 42 -3.78 -31.54 7.82
N LYS A 43 -3.22 -31.89 6.65
CA LYS A 43 -2.79 -30.93 5.61
C LYS A 43 -3.53 -31.10 4.29
N SER A 44 -4.30 -32.17 4.12
CA SER A 44 -5.07 -32.42 2.88
C SER A 44 -6.44 -33.03 3.14
N VAL A 45 -7.33 -32.90 2.15
CA VAL A 45 -8.66 -33.54 2.15
C VAL A 45 -8.53 -35.06 2.30
N ASP A 46 -7.56 -35.68 1.62
CA ASP A 46 -7.36 -37.13 1.69
C ASP A 46 -6.96 -37.59 3.10
N GLU A 47 -6.00 -36.89 3.74
CA GLU A 47 -5.62 -37.18 5.13
C GLU A 47 -6.79 -37.01 6.11
N PHE A 48 -7.63 -36.00 5.88
CA PHE A 48 -8.82 -35.75 6.70
C PHE A 48 -9.84 -36.88 6.58
N LEU A 49 -10.18 -37.27 5.34
CA LEU A 49 -11.16 -38.32 5.06
C LEU A 49 -10.66 -39.72 5.49
N ASP A 50 -9.33 -39.94 5.49
CA ASP A 50 -8.72 -41.19 5.96
C ASP A 50 -8.78 -41.31 7.49
N ASN A 51 -8.68 -40.20 8.23
CA ASN A 51 -8.89 -40.20 9.67
C ASN A 51 -10.39 -40.16 10.03
N TYR A 52 -11.03 -41.33 10.00
CA TYR A 52 -12.47 -41.47 10.27
C TYR A 52 -12.91 -40.86 11.61
N ARG A 53 -12.07 -40.85 12.64
CA ARG A 53 -12.42 -40.27 13.94
C ARG A 53 -12.55 -38.75 13.87
N LEU A 54 -11.60 -38.07 13.20
CA LEU A 54 -11.67 -36.62 12.98
C LEU A 54 -12.81 -36.25 12.03
N TYR A 55 -12.93 -36.97 10.92
CA TYR A 55 -13.96 -36.70 9.93
C TYR A 55 -15.38 -36.94 10.48
N ASN A 56 -15.63 -38.04 11.19
CA ASN A 56 -16.95 -38.30 11.79
C ASN A 56 -17.30 -37.27 12.88
N PHE A 57 -16.30 -36.84 13.67
CA PHE A 57 -16.49 -35.78 14.66
C PHE A 57 -16.97 -34.48 13.98
N ALA A 58 -16.28 -34.04 12.93
CA ALA A 58 -16.67 -32.87 12.17
C ALA A 58 -18.05 -33.04 11.52
N MET A 59 -18.30 -34.16 10.83
CA MET A 59 -19.61 -34.43 10.22
C MET A 59 -20.74 -34.35 11.26
N THR A 60 -20.50 -34.86 12.47
CA THR A 60 -21.46 -34.74 13.58
C THR A 60 -21.65 -33.29 14.00
N ALA A 61 -20.57 -32.53 14.17
CA ALA A 61 -20.62 -31.12 14.55
C ALA A 61 -21.51 -30.28 13.62
N TYR A 62 -21.42 -30.49 12.31
CA TYR A 62 -22.21 -29.76 11.30
C TYR A 62 -23.58 -30.40 11.03
N GLY A 63 -24.02 -31.37 11.84
CA GLY A 63 -25.32 -32.01 11.68
C GLY A 63 -25.43 -32.90 10.42
N LEU A 64 -24.30 -33.36 9.90
CA LEU A 64 -24.15 -34.24 8.73
C LEU A 64 -23.76 -35.68 9.12
N GLY A 65 -23.86 -36.05 10.41
CA GLY A 65 -23.39 -37.34 10.93
C GLY A 65 -23.96 -38.57 10.21
N GLU A 66 -25.25 -38.53 9.84
CA GLU A 66 -25.89 -39.62 9.08
C GLU A 66 -25.34 -39.76 7.65
N MET A 67 -24.74 -38.69 7.10
CA MET A 67 -24.09 -38.67 5.79
C MET A 67 -22.59 -38.93 5.86
N ALA A 68 -22.03 -39.26 7.04
CA ALA A 68 -20.60 -39.51 7.19
C ALA A 68 -20.10 -40.66 6.28
N TYR A 69 -20.95 -41.62 5.90
CA TYR A 69 -20.55 -42.69 4.97
C TYR A 69 -20.20 -42.18 3.55
N ALA A 70 -20.70 -41.01 3.14
CA ALA A 70 -20.60 -40.48 1.78
C ALA A 70 -19.26 -39.76 1.50
N LYS A 71 -18.12 -40.41 1.80
CA LYS A 71 -16.79 -39.79 1.71
C LYS A 71 -16.45 -39.18 0.34
N ALA A 72 -16.85 -39.84 -0.77
CA ALA A 72 -16.59 -39.33 -2.11
C ALA A 72 -17.36 -38.03 -2.41
N PHE A 73 -18.60 -37.93 -1.93
CA PHE A 73 -19.40 -36.71 -2.02
C PHE A 73 -18.76 -35.60 -1.18
N MET A 74 -18.36 -35.90 0.06
CA MET A 74 -17.70 -34.94 0.94
C MET A 74 -16.33 -34.49 0.42
N LYS A 75 -15.61 -35.35 -0.31
CA LYS A 75 -14.40 -34.96 -1.03
C LYS A 75 -14.70 -33.83 -2.03
N GLN A 76 -15.73 -33.99 -2.85
CA GLN A 76 -16.14 -32.96 -3.82
C GLN A 76 -16.59 -31.65 -3.14
N VAL A 77 -17.25 -31.75 -1.98
CA VAL A 77 -17.63 -30.58 -1.17
C VAL A 77 -16.38 -29.84 -0.67
N LEU A 78 -15.42 -30.55 -0.07
CA LEU A 78 -14.19 -29.95 0.49
C LEU A 78 -13.21 -29.44 -0.59
N GLU A 79 -13.23 -30.03 -1.79
CA GLU A 79 -12.43 -29.58 -2.94
C GLU A 79 -13.10 -28.46 -3.75
N SER A 80 -14.32 -28.05 -3.41
CA SER A 80 -15.03 -26.99 -4.13
C SER A 80 -14.39 -25.62 -3.92
N ASP A 81 -14.23 -24.86 -5.00
CA ASP A 81 -13.91 -23.43 -4.94
C ASP A 81 -15.17 -22.66 -4.51
N LEU A 82 -15.18 -22.16 -3.28
CA LEU A 82 -16.33 -21.43 -2.75
C LEU A 82 -16.49 -20.05 -3.38
N SER A 83 -15.49 -19.53 -4.10
CA SER A 83 -15.60 -18.26 -4.84
C SER A 83 -16.42 -18.40 -6.12
N ASP A 84 -16.38 -19.55 -6.80
CA ASP A 84 -17.19 -19.84 -7.99
C ASP A 84 -18.64 -20.20 -7.61
N ASP A 85 -19.60 -19.38 -8.01
CA ASP A 85 -21.04 -19.61 -7.79
C ASP A 85 -21.55 -20.94 -8.41
N ASN A 86 -20.83 -21.49 -9.39
CA ASN A 86 -21.19 -22.75 -10.04
C ASN A 86 -20.46 -23.97 -9.46
N SER A 87 -19.66 -23.79 -8.40
CA SER A 87 -18.94 -24.88 -7.76
C SER A 87 -19.90 -25.92 -7.15
N PHE A 88 -19.38 -27.13 -6.91
CA PHE A 88 -20.22 -28.24 -6.47
C PHE A 88 -20.94 -27.93 -5.16
N ALA A 89 -20.22 -27.40 -4.16
CA ALA A 89 -20.81 -27.00 -2.88
C ALA A 89 -21.86 -25.87 -3.02
N ASN A 90 -21.57 -24.83 -3.82
CA ASN A 90 -22.48 -23.68 -4.00
C ASN A 90 -23.79 -24.03 -4.74
N ARG A 91 -23.84 -25.18 -5.42
CA ARG A 91 -25.04 -25.67 -6.12
C ARG A 91 -25.92 -26.57 -5.26
N LEU A 92 -25.50 -26.91 -4.04
CA LEU A 92 -26.31 -27.71 -3.13
C LEU A 92 -27.36 -26.84 -2.44
N THR A 93 -28.57 -27.37 -2.28
CA THR A 93 -29.66 -26.69 -1.57
C THR A 93 -29.42 -26.65 -0.05
N ASP A 94 -28.68 -27.63 0.48
CA ASP A 94 -28.37 -27.71 1.91
C ASP A 94 -27.07 -26.98 2.22
N GLU A 95 -27.19 -25.78 2.80
CA GLU A 95 -26.08 -24.90 3.17
C GLU A 95 -25.12 -25.53 4.19
N ARG A 96 -25.49 -26.60 4.89
CA ARG A 96 -24.58 -27.29 5.82
C ARG A 96 -23.32 -27.78 5.12
N TYR A 97 -23.40 -28.15 3.85
CA TYR A 97 -22.24 -28.59 3.07
C TYR A 97 -21.29 -27.43 2.74
N THR A 98 -21.83 -26.27 2.36
CA THR A 98 -21.05 -25.06 2.10
C THR A 98 -20.40 -24.54 3.39
N ASN A 99 -21.16 -24.52 4.49
CA ASN A 99 -20.64 -24.18 5.82
C ASN A 99 -19.56 -25.16 6.30
N PHE A 100 -19.74 -26.46 6.04
CA PHE A 100 -18.73 -27.46 6.32
C PHE A 100 -17.46 -27.18 5.52
N ALA A 101 -17.56 -26.94 4.20
CA ALA A 101 -16.42 -26.62 3.36
C ALA A 101 -15.69 -25.35 3.83
N ALA A 102 -16.42 -24.29 4.16
CA ALA A 102 -15.87 -23.01 4.61
C ALA A 102 -15.10 -23.13 5.93
N ALA A 103 -15.49 -24.07 6.78
CA ALA A 103 -14.84 -24.32 8.06
C ALA A 103 -13.49 -25.06 7.95
N PHE A 104 -13.14 -25.55 6.76
CA PHE A 104 -11.87 -26.22 6.51
C PHE A 104 -11.04 -25.47 5.48
N ASN A 105 -9.76 -25.29 5.79
CA ASN A 105 -8.81 -24.54 4.97
C ASN A 105 -8.16 -25.42 3.89
N PHE A 106 -8.93 -26.34 3.28
CA PHE A 106 -8.46 -27.22 2.21
C PHE A 106 -8.79 -26.71 0.80
N SER A 107 -9.79 -25.84 0.65
CA SER A 107 -10.34 -25.45 -0.65
C SER A 107 -9.32 -24.71 -1.51
N VAL A 108 -9.32 -24.99 -2.80
CA VAL A 108 -8.48 -24.33 -3.82
C VAL A 108 -9.05 -22.94 -4.15
N SER A 109 -8.94 -21.99 -3.23
CA SER A 109 -9.07 -20.56 -3.55
C SER A 109 -7.73 -20.11 -4.15
N SER A 110 -7.72 -19.19 -5.12
CA SER A 110 -6.49 -18.67 -5.76
C SER A 110 -5.40 -18.21 -4.77
N SER A 111 -5.79 -17.92 -3.52
CA SER A 111 -4.95 -17.48 -2.39
C SER A 111 -4.64 -18.56 -1.33
N THR A 112 -4.89 -19.85 -1.58
CA THR A 112 -4.27 -20.96 -0.81
C THR A 112 -2.92 -21.40 -1.39
N THR A 113 -2.44 -20.68 -2.40
CA THR A 113 -1.10 -20.86 -2.96
C THR A 113 -0.09 -20.26 -1.99
N ALA A 114 0.97 -21.00 -1.70
CA ALA A 114 2.08 -20.45 -0.94
C ALA A 114 2.70 -19.30 -1.72
N VAL A 115 2.77 -18.11 -1.11
CA VAL A 115 3.25 -16.88 -1.75
C VAL A 115 4.11 -16.12 -0.75
N ALA A 116 5.17 -15.47 -1.22
CA ALA A 116 6.07 -14.72 -0.35
C ALA A 116 5.36 -13.59 0.42
N GLN A 117 4.33 -12.98 -0.18
CA GLN A 117 3.43 -12.00 0.45
C GLN A 117 2.00 -12.14 -0.08
N SER A 118 1.00 -11.90 0.76
CA SER A 118 -0.39 -11.70 0.34
C SER A 118 -0.61 -10.30 -0.23
N GLU A 119 -1.76 -10.07 -0.86
CA GLU A 119 -2.13 -8.73 -1.33
C GLU A 119 -2.26 -7.72 -0.18
N GLY A 120 -2.82 -8.13 0.96
CA GLY A 120 -2.89 -7.29 2.15
C GLY A 120 -1.50 -6.92 2.70
N GLN A 121 -0.60 -7.90 2.80
CA GLN A 121 0.77 -7.66 3.24
C GLN A 121 1.54 -6.73 2.28
N MET A 122 1.32 -6.84 0.96
CA MET A 122 1.92 -5.90 0.01
C MET A 122 1.39 -4.49 0.22
N GLU A 123 0.09 -4.32 0.47
CA GLU A 123 -0.48 -3.00 0.78
C GLU A 123 0.14 -2.42 2.05
N ASP A 124 0.30 -3.23 3.10
CA ASP A 124 0.95 -2.80 4.34
C ASP A 124 2.38 -2.30 4.09
N VAL A 125 3.14 -2.92 3.16
CA VAL A 125 4.45 -2.41 2.73
C VAL A 125 4.30 -1.01 2.13
N PHE A 126 3.32 -0.78 1.25
CA PHE A 126 3.14 0.52 0.59
C PHE A 126 2.68 1.60 1.57
N ASP A 127 1.77 1.28 2.50
CA ASP A 127 1.32 2.19 3.55
C ASP A 127 2.45 2.57 4.49
N LEU A 128 3.26 1.58 4.91
CA LEU A 128 4.45 1.83 5.72
C LEU A 128 5.46 2.71 4.97
N TYR A 129 5.66 2.47 3.66
CA TYR A 129 6.52 3.30 2.82
C TYR A 129 6.02 4.75 2.72
N ASN A 130 4.72 4.95 2.49
CA ASN A 130 4.09 6.26 2.47
C ASN A 130 4.20 6.98 3.83
N ALA A 131 4.06 6.24 4.93
CA ALA A 131 4.28 6.76 6.27
C ALA A 131 5.74 7.20 6.50
N GLN A 132 6.73 6.47 5.97
CA GLN A 132 8.14 6.88 6.02
C GLN A 132 8.41 8.14 5.20
N ILE A 133 7.78 8.27 4.03
CA ILE A 133 7.87 9.51 3.22
C ILE A 133 7.30 10.68 4.03
N SER A 134 6.09 10.53 4.57
CA SER A 134 5.43 11.59 5.37
C SER A 134 6.30 11.99 6.59
N ALA A 135 6.86 11.00 7.29
CA ALA A 135 7.74 11.26 8.43
C ALA A 135 9.05 11.96 8.02
N LEU A 136 9.59 11.66 6.83
CA LEU A 136 10.76 12.35 6.29
C LEU A 136 10.44 13.80 5.93
N GLU A 137 9.27 14.07 5.34
CA GLU A 137 8.81 15.42 5.02
C GLU A 137 8.66 16.28 6.28
N ASP A 138 7.95 15.76 7.29
CA ASP A 138 7.77 16.41 8.59
C ASP A 138 9.14 16.73 9.23
N LYS A 139 10.06 15.76 9.20
CA LYS A 139 11.40 15.92 9.74
C LYS A 139 12.20 16.97 8.99
N THR A 140 12.14 16.98 7.66
CA THR A 140 12.85 17.94 6.81
C THR A 140 12.37 19.36 7.09
N GLU A 141 11.05 19.55 7.25
CA GLU A 141 10.47 20.84 7.60
C GLU A 141 10.90 21.29 9.01
N GLU A 142 10.84 20.39 9.99
CA GLU A 142 11.25 20.69 11.37
C GLU A 142 12.74 21.05 11.45
N ASP A 143 13.62 20.22 10.89
CA ASP A 143 15.07 20.42 10.87
C ASP A 143 15.41 21.78 10.19
N THR A 144 14.74 22.11 9.07
CA THR A 144 14.92 23.39 8.35
C THR A 144 14.48 24.59 9.18
N ARG A 145 13.31 24.49 9.83
CA ARG A 145 12.78 25.54 10.71
C ARG A 145 13.72 25.77 11.89
N TYR A 146 14.18 24.68 12.52
CA TYR A 146 15.12 24.73 13.63
C TYR A 146 16.43 25.40 13.21
N PHE A 147 17.01 24.98 12.08
CA PHE A 147 18.22 25.59 11.53
C PHE A 147 18.07 27.11 11.33
N LYS A 148 17.01 27.56 10.64
CA LYS A 148 16.75 28.98 10.38
C LYS A 148 16.61 29.80 11.68
N VAL A 149 15.91 29.27 12.69
CA VAL A 149 15.74 29.93 13.99
C VAL A 149 17.06 30.02 14.76
N MET A 150 17.84 28.95 14.77
CA MET A 150 19.07 28.88 15.56
C MET A 150 20.22 29.68 14.95
N MET A 151 20.31 29.74 13.62
CA MET A 151 21.41 30.38 12.89
C MET A 151 21.09 31.76 12.32
N GLY A 152 19.83 32.20 12.36
CA GLY A 152 19.42 33.55 11.94
C GLY A 152 20.08 34.67 12.74
N THR A 153 19.91 35.92 12.30
CA THR A 153 20.58 37.09 12.89
C THR A 153 20.34 37.25 14.40
N ASN A 154 19.19 36.80 14.91
CA ASN A 154 18.84 36.80 16.34
C ASN A 154 18.92 35.39 16.97
N GLY A 155 19.68 34.49 16.37
CA GLY A 155 19.78 33.09 16.75
C GLY A 155 20.43 32.85 18.11
N TYR A 156 20.30 31.62 18.60
CA TYR A 156 20.76 31.23 19.94
C TYR A 156 22.18 30.63 19.97
N VAL A 157 22.82 30.47 18.81
CA VAL A 157 24.20 30.00 18.71
C VAL A 157 25.16 31.14 19.03
N THR A 158 25.99 30.96 20.05
CA THR A 158 26.93 31.99 20.53
C THR A 158 28.40 31.66 20.22
N ASN A 159 28.71 30.40 19.92
CA ASN A 159 30.05 29.94 19.58
C ASN A 159 30.04 28.63 18.77
N VAL A 160 31.14 28.36 18.07
CA VAL A 160 31.31 27.21 17.17
C VAL A 160 31.20 25.86 17.89
N ASP A 161 31.65 25.76 19.14
CA ASP A 161 31.60 24.51 19.90
C ASP A 161 30.17 24.17 20.34
N GLN A 162 29.34 25.18 20.63
CA GLN A 162 27.91 25.01 20.87
C GLN A 162 27.21 24.52 19.61
N PHE A 163 27.56 25.08 18.44
CA PHE A 163 27.03 24.66 17.14
C PHE A 163 27.39 23.19 16.84
N LEU A 164 28.67 22.82 16.90
CA LEU A 164 29.11 21.46 16.55
C LEU A 164 28.64 20.36 17.53
N ARG A 165 28.31 20.72 18.78
CA ARG A 165 27.76 19.80 19.78
C ARG A 165 26.24 19.65 19.69
N ASN A 166 25.57 20.48 18.89
CA ASN A 166 24.16 20.33 18.60
C ASN A 166 24.03 19.36 17.42
N ASP A 167 23.55 18.14 17.70
CA ASP A 167 23.47 17.08 16.69
C ASP A 167 22.56 17.47 15.51
N GLU A 168 21.46 18.17 15.77
CA GLU A 168 20.50 18.61 14.76
C GLU A 168 21.12 19.65 13.82
N LEU A 169 21.73 20.72 14.36
CA LEU A 169 22.40 21.74 13.54
C LEU A 169 23.62 21.18 12.80
N ARG A 170 24.41 20.34 13.46
CA ARG A 170 25.58 19.72 12.85
C ARG A 170 25.17 18.82 11.69
N ASN A 171 24.20 17.94 11.90
CA ASN A 171 23.74 17.00 10.87
C ASN A 171 23.10 17.75 9.69
N TYR A 172 22.33 18.81 9.95
CA TYR A 172 21.76 19.67 8.91
C TYR A 172 22.86 20.27 8.00
N ILE A 173 23.87 20.89 8.61
CA ILE A 173 25.01 21.45 7.86
C ILE A 173 25.82 20.36 7.18
N PHE A 174 26.03 19.22 7.82
CA PHE A 174 26.80 18.15 7.22
C PHE A 174 26.10 17.58 5.98
N ASN A 175 24.78 17.41 6.00
CA ASN A 175 24.00 17.03 4.84
C ASN A 175 24.10 18.10 3.73
N ALA A 176 23.93 19.38 4.06
CA ALA A 176 24.03 20.48 3.10
C ALA A 176 25.42 20.58 2.42
N TYR A 177 26.50 20.17 3.10
CA TYR A 177 27.87 20.22 2.57
C TYR A 177 28.41 18.85 2.13
N GLY A 178 27.61 17.77 2.23
CA GLY A 178 28.02 16.40 1.89
C GLY A 178 29.10 15.81 2.81
N ILE A 179 29.13 16.21 4.08
CA ILE A 179 30.08 15.73 5.08
C ILE A 179 29.47 14.51 5.79
N ASP A 180 30.23 13.42 5.89
CA ASP A 180 29.81 12.24 6.65
C ASP A 180 29.81 12.55 8.16
N GLY A 181 28.62 12.64 8.75
CA GLY A 181 28.45 12.94 10.17
C GLY A 181 28.81 11.79 11.12
N GLN A 182 28.90 10.56 10.64
CA GLN A 182 29.29 9.40 11.44
C GLN A 182 30.81 9.37 11.66
N TYR A 183 31.58 9.82 10.67
CA TYR A 183 33.05 9.68 10.66
C TYR A 183 33.80 11.00 10.39
N TYR A 184 33.38 12.10 11.02
CA TYR A 184 34.05 13.41 10.86
C TYR A 184 35.17 13.69 11.87
N ASN A 185 36.11 14.55 11.48
CA ASN A 185 37.15 15.08 12.37
C ASN A 185 36.75 16.43 12.95
N TYR A 186 36.39 16.44 14.24
CA TYR A 186 35.96 17.66 14.95
C TYR A 186 36.96 18.81 14.84
N THR A 187 38.26 18.54 15.01
CA THR A 187 39.31 19.58 14.96
C THR A 187 39.42 20.20 13.58
N ALA A 188 39.31 19.39 12.52
CA ALA A 188 39.35 19.86 11.14
C ALA A 188 38.16 20.80 10.85
N VAL A 189 36.94 20.34 11.14
CA VAL A 189 35.71 21.11 10.89
C VAL A 189 35.68 22.39 11.73
N ARG A 190 35.97 22.29 13.04
CA ARG A 190 36.04 23.48 13.90
C ARG A 190 37.09 24.47 13.41
N GLY A 191 38.27 23.98 13.04
CA GLY A 191 39.36 24.81 12.54
C GLY A 191 38.99 25.54 11.25
N ALA A 192 38.30 24.87 10.32
CA ALA A 192 37.77 25.47 9.11
C ALA A 192 36.73 26.57 9.43
N LEU A 193 35.73 26.25 10.26
CA LEU A 193 34.66 27.20 10.63
C LEU A 193 35.16 28.48 11.33
N THR A 194 36.33 28.44 11.98
CA THR A 194 36.94 29.61 12.64
C THR A 194 38.09 30.23 11.85
N SER A 195 38.23 29.90 10.55
CA SER A 195 39.30 30.42 9.69
C SER A 195 38.77 31.50 8.75
N ASP A 196 39.59 32.51 8.50
CA ASP A 196 39.44 33.38 7.32
C ASP A 196 40.30 32.79 6.18
N PRO A 197 39.70 32.36 5.05
CA PRO A 197 40.45 31.87 3.89
C PRO A 197 41.42 32.89 3.29
N ASN A 198 41.19 34.20 3.51
CA ASN A 198 42.07 35.26 3.03
C ASN A 198 43.24 35.55 3.97
N ASP A 199 43.22 35.01 5.19
CA ASP A 199 44.34 35.08 6.13
C ASP A 199 45.28 33.89 5.90
N PRO A 200 46.54 34.11 5.43
CA PRO A 200 47.51 33.04 5.26
C PRO A 200 47.87 32.32 6.56
N ASP A 201 47.63 32.97 7.70
CA ASP A 201 47.90 32.42 9.02
C ASP A 201 46.76 31.60 9.63
N SER A 202 45.58 31.57 8.98
CA SER A 202 44.41 30.81 9.45
C SER A 202 44.63 29.29 9.40
N TYR A 203 43.81 28.55 10.14
CA TYR A 203 43.92 27.09 10.21
C TYR A 203 43.67 26.45 8.85
N TYR A 204 42.63 26.90 8.14
CA TYR A 204 42.30 26.43 6.79
C TYR A 204 43.48 26.65 5.84
N SER A 205 44.01 27.88 5.75
CA SER A 205 45.08 28.24 4.82
C SER A 205 46.34 27.40 5.03
N LYS A 206 46.73 27.16 6.29
CA LYS A 206 47.90 26.35 6.65
C LYS A 206 47.72 24.86 6.45
N THR A 207 46.50 24.34 6.66
CA THR A 207 46.25 22.89 6.69
C THR A 207 45.80 22.34 5.34
N TYR A 208 45.00 23.11 4.60
CA TYR A 208 44.30 22.67 3.40
C TYR A 208 44.49 23.60 2.20
N GLY A 209 44.47 24.93 2.43
CA GLY A 209 44.44 25.94 1.37
C GLY A 209 45.59 25.82 0.39
N VAL A 210 46.84 25.77 0.87
CA VAL A 210 48.03 25.69 0.00
C VAL A 210 47.99 24.49 -0.93
N GLN A 211 47.61 23.31 -0.44
CA GLN A 211 47.53 22.10 -1.26
C GLN A 211 46.39 22.18 -2.26
N LEU A 212 45.22 22.66 -1.84
CA LEU A 212 44.06 22.80 -2.70
C LEU A 212 44.30 23.84 -3.81
N ASP A 213 44.89 24.98 -3.48
CA ASP A 213 45.24 26.03 -4.44
C ASP A 213 46.28 25.54 -5.45
N SER A 214 47.31 24.81 -4.99
CA SER A 214 48.29 24.19 -5.89
C SER A 214 47.64 23.17 -6.83
N TYR A 215 46.72 22.35 -6.32
CA TYR A 215 45.98 21.38 -7.13
C TYR A 215 45.08 22.08 -8.16
N ASN A 216 44.30 23.07 -7.73
CA ASN A 216 43.36 23.81 -8.58
C ASN A 216 44.08 24.65 -9.63
N ALA A 217 45.20 25.30 -9.28
CA ALA A 217 46.05 26.00 -10.24
C ALA A 217 46.61 25.04 -11.30
N ALA A 218 47.10 23.87 -10.88
CA ALA A 218 47.61 22.87 -11.82
C ALA A 218 46.50 22.33 -12.74
N LYS A 219 45.31 22.06 -12.19
CA LYS A 219 44.14 21.61 -12.94
C LYS A 219 43.70 22.65 -13.97
N THR A 220 43.66 23.93 -13.59
CA THR A 220 43.26 25.05 -14.45
C THR A 220 44.25 25.23 -15.60
N GLU A 221 45.54 25.36 -15.28
CA GLU A 221 46.59 25.53 -16.30
C GLU A 221 46.63 24.31 -17.26
N HIS A 222 46.45 23.09 -16.73
CA HIS A 222 46.39 21.88 -17.56
C HIS A 222 45.21 21.89 -18.55
N ALA A 223 44.05 22.41 -18.13
CA ALA A 223 42.86 22.54 -18.98
C ALA A 223 43.07 23.62 -20.05
N GLU A 224 43.55 24.80 -19.67
CA GLU A 224 43.85 25.92 -20.57
C GLU A 224 44.90 25.54 -21.63
N LEU A 225 45.93 24.77 -21.25
CA LEU A 225 46.91 24.23 -22.20
C LEU A 225 46.27 23.31 -23.23
N GLY A 226 45.31 22.48 -22.82
CA GLY A 226 44.52 21.64 -23.73
C GLY A 226 43.62 22.48 -24.63
N GLU A 227 42.91 23.45 -24.06
CA GLU A 227 42.03 24.38 -24.78
C GLU A 227 42.80 25.13 -25.88
N ARG A 228 44.02 25.61 -25.61
CA ARG A 228 44.85 26.31 -26.59
C ARG A 228 45.18 25.42 -27.81
N VAL A 229 45.46 24.14 -27.59
CA VAL A 229 45.73 23.19 -28.69
C VAL A 229 44.47 22.97 -29.51
N SER A 230 43.34 22.71 -28.85
CA SER A 230 42.05 22.55 -29.54
C SER A 230 41.63 23.80 -30.31
N ALA A 231 41.88 25.00 -29.76
CA ALA A 231 41.62 26.26 -30.45
C ALA A 231 42.49 26.41 -31.71
N LYS A 232 43.79 26.07 -31.62
CA LYS A 232 44.71 26.09 -32.77
C LYS A 232 44.24 25.17 -33.90
N ASP A 233 43.86 23.94 -33.56
CA ASP A 233 43.42 22.95 -34.54
C ASP A 233 42.09 23.39 -35.18
N ALA A 234 41.14 23.87 -34.37
CA ALA A 234 39.88 24.42 -34.88
C ALA A 234 40.08 25.62 -35.82
N ILE A 235 41.04 26.50 -35.55
CA ILE A 235 41.37 27.62 -36.45
C ILE A 235 41.84 27.09 -37.81
N ALA A 236 42.67 26.04 -37.84
CA ALA A 236 43.11 25.43 -39.08
C ALA A 236 41.95 24.79 -39.86
N ASP A 237 41.05 24.10 -39.16
CA ASP A 237 39.86 23.49 -39.75
C ASP A 237 38.91 24.55 -40.35
N TYR A 238 38.66 25.65 -39.63
CA TYR A 238 37.86 26.75 -40.16
C TYR A 238 38.52 27.42 -41.38
N GLN A 239 39.85 27.58 -41.38
CA GLN A 239 40.56 28.11 -42.55
C GLN A 239 40.38 27.21 -43.78
N GLU A 240 40.41 25.89 -43.60
CA GLU A 240 40.15 24.92 -44.67
C GLU A 240 38.69 24.97 -45.14
N SER A 241 37.73 24.99 -44.21
CA SER A 241 36.29 25.11 -44.50
C SER A 241 35.97 26.38 -45.29
N ILE A 242 36.50 27.53 -44.85
CA ILE A 242 36.33 28.82 -45.53
C ILE A 242 36.92 28.76 -46.93
N ALA A 243 38.11 28.19 -47.11
CA ALA A 243 38.72 28.04 -48.43
C ALA A 243 37.84 27.19 -49.37
N LEU A 244 37.33 26.05 -48.89
CA LEU A 244 36.41 25.19 -49.64
C LEU A 244 35.09 25.92 -49.98
N GLY A 245 34.52 26.66 -49.03
CA GLY A 245 33.34 27.48 -49.24
C GLY A 245 33.55 28.52 -50.34
N GLN A 246 34.71 29.19 -50.37
CA GLN A 246 35.06 30.14 -51.44
C GLN A 246 35.15 29.47 -52.81
N GLU A 247 35.70 28.25 -52.88
CA GLU A 247 35.73 27.47 -54.14
C GLU A 247 34.31 27.09 -54.61
N GLN A 248 33.44 26.66 -53.69
CA GLN A 248 32.05 26.32 -54.01
C GLN A 248 31.25 27.54 -54.45
N LYS A 249 31.40 28.67 -53.75
CA LYS A 249 30.84 29.97 -54.14
C LYS A 249 31.22 30.33 -55.57
N ALA A 250 32.52 30.22 -55.92
CA ALA A 250 33.00 30.48 -57.27
C ALA A 250 32.40 29.50 -58.31
N SER A 251 32.25 28.23 -57.97
CA SER A 251 31.62 27.21 -58.83
C SER A 251 30.15 27.50 -59.10
N TYR A 252 29.37 27.85 -58.06
CA TYR A 252 27.96 28.22 -58.24
C TYR A 252 27.81 29.48 -59.08
N GLN A 253 28.65 30.50 -58.87
CA GLN A 253 28.65 31.70 -59.70
C GLN A 253 28.93 31.37 -61.18
N GLN A 254 29.91 30.51 -61.46
CA GLN A 254 30.20 30.06 -62.83
C GLN A 254 29.02 29.29 -63.46
N GLN A 255 28.34 28.44 -62.69
CA GLN A 255 27.16 27.71 -63.16
C GLN A 255 26.00 28.66 -63.47
N ILE A 256 25.74 29.64 -62.59
CA ILE A 256 24.74 30.69 -62.80
C ILE A 256 25.07 31.48 -64.08
N ASP A 257 26.31 31.93 -64.25
CA ASP A 257 26.76 32.69 -65.41
C ASP A 257 26.60 31.87 -66.72
N ALA A 258 26.94 30.59 -66.69
CA ALA A 258 26.79 29.68 -67.83
C ALA A 258 25.32 29.50 -68.22
N LYS A 259 24.43 29.34 -67.22
CA LYS A 259 22.99 29.22 -67.44
C LYS A 259 22.38 30.51 -67.97
N GLN A 260 22.86 31.66 -67.49
CA GLN A 260 22.46 32.97 -68.01
C GLN A 260 22.89 33.16 -69.47
N GLN A 261 24.07 32.67 -69.86
CA GLN A 261 24.51 32.67 -71.26
C GLN A 261 23.68 31.73 -72.17
N GLU A 262 23.30 30.56 -71.66
CA GLU A 262 22.41 29.61 -72.35
C GLU A 262 21.03 30.24 -72.60
N MET A 263 20.50 30.92 -71.59
CA MET A 263 19.25 31.68 -71.69
C MET A 263 19.34 32.81 -72.73
N ASN A 264 20.44 33.55 -72.76
CA ASN A 264 20.70 34.63 -73.73
C ASN A 264 20.86 34.10 -75.18
N SER A 265 21.18 32.81 -75.35
CA SER A 265 21.40 32.16 -76.66
C SER A 265 20.13 31.50 -77.23
N GLY A 266 18.97 31.69 -76.58
CA GLY A 266 17.67 31.19 -77.04
C GLY A 266 17.20 29.87 -76.40
N GLY A 267 17.76 29.48 -75.25
CA GLY A 267 17.30 28.35 -74.44
C GLY A 267 15.92 28.57 -73.78
N ASP A 268 15.36 27.51 -73.16
CA ASP A 268 14.07 27.58 -72.46
C ASP A 268 14.16 28.50 -71.24
N GLN A 269 13.57 29.69 -71.38
CA GLN A 269 13.64 30.78 -70.40
C GLN A 269 13.09 30.36 -69.03
N GLN A 270 12.00 29.59 -68.99
CA GLN A 270 11.33 29.28 -67.73
C GLN A 270 12.07 28.18 -66.96
N ALA A 271 12.58 27.17 -67.67
CA ALA A 271 13.35 26.08 -67.06
C ALA A 271 14.72 26.58 -66.55
N LEU A 272 15.43 27.38 -67.35
CA LEU A 272 16.75 27.91 -66.98
C LEU A 272 16.67 28.92 -65.83
N GLN A 273 15.60 29.73 -65.74
CA GLN A 273 15.43 30.64 -64.60
C GLN A 273 15.23 29.88 -63.30
N ALA A 274 14.44 28.79 -63.29
CA ALA A 274 14.27 27.96 -62.11
C ALA A 274 15.58 27.30 -61.64
N GLU A 275 16.43 26.87 -62.58
CA GLU A 275 17.78 26.36 -62.27
C GLU A 275 18.69 27.44 -61.67
N ILE A 276 18.64 28.67 -62.20
CA ILE A 276 19.39 29.81 -61.67
C ILE A 276 18.91 30.16 -60.27
N ASP A 277 17.60 30.27 -60.03
CA ASP A 277 17.05 30.58 -58.72
C ASP A 277 17.49 29.54 -57.67
N ALA A 278 17.48 28.25 -58.04
CA ALA A 278 17.95 27.17 -57.18
C ALA A 278 19.47 27.25 -56.89
N LEU A 279 20.29 27.65 -57.87
CA LEU A 279 21.73 27.89 -57.67
C LEU A 279 21.99 29.14 -56.82
N GLN A 280 21.15 30.17 -56.95
CA GLN A 280 21.23 31.41 -56.16
C GLN A 280 20.94 31.15 -54.68
N VAL A 281 19.96 30.28 -54.37
CA VAL A 281 19.71 29.82 -52.99
C VAL A 281 20.96 29.14 -52.42
N LYS A 282 21.54 28.18 -53.14
CA LYS A 282 22.77 27.48 -52.71
C LYS A 282 23.95 28.43 -52.54
N LEU A 283 24.07 29.43 -53.40
CA LEU A 283 25.10 30.47 -53.30
C LEU A 283 24.93 31.27 -52.01
N ASN A 284 23.71 31.75 -51.71
CA ASN A 284 23.43 32.51 -50.50
C ASN A 284 23.67 31.68 -49.23
N GLU A 285 23.20 30.42 -49.20
CA GLU A 285 23.47 29.49 -48.09
C GLU A 285 24.98 29.29 -47.87
N THR A 286 25.74 29.14 -48.95
CA THR A 286 27.21 29.01 -48.88
C THR A 286 27.87 30.28 -48.35
N GLU A 287 27.37 31.47 -48.72
CA GLU A 287 27.87 32.75 -48.20
C GLU A 287 27.60 32.94 -46.70
N GLU A 288 26.42 32.54 -46.23
CA GLU A 288 26.06 32.58 -44.82
C GLU A 288 26.93 31.62 -43.99
N LEU A 289 27.18 30.40 -44.49
CA LEU A 289 28.07 29.44 -43.83
C LEU A 289 29.51 29.96 -43.74
N ILE A 290 30.04 30.55 -44.80
CA ILE A 290 31.38 31.18 -44.78
C ILE A 290 31.44 32.30 -43.73
N ALA A 291 30.40 33.15 -43.65
CA ALA A 291 30.36 34.24 -42.68
C ALA A 291 30.31 33.71 -41.23
N SER A 292 29.55 32.63 -40.99
CA SER A 292 29.49 31.94 -39.70
C SER A 292 30.83 31.31 -39.30
N ASP A 293 31.48 30.61 -40.23
CA ASP A 293 32.80 30.01 -40.01
C ASP A 293 33.86 31.08 -39.74
N GLN A 294 33.81 32.21 -40.46
CA GLN A 294 34.71 33.35 -40.25
C GLN A 294 34.55 33.93 -38.85
N ALA A 295 33.31 34.16 -38.40
CA ALA A 295 33.05 34.67 -37.04
C ALA A 295 33.53 33.68 -35.96
N SER A 296 33.31 32.38 -36.17
CA SER A 296 33.75 31.32 -35.26
C SER A 296 35.28 31.23 -35.19
N MET A 297 35.96 31.32 -36.34
CA MET A 297 37.41 31.37 -36.42
C MET A 297 37.97 32.59 -35.68
N GLU A 298 37.38 33.78 -35.86
CA GLU A 298 37.81 35.01 -35.18
C GLU A 298 37.67 34.90 -33.66
N ALA A 299 36.57 34.33 -33.16
CA ALA A 299 36.38 34.06 -31.74
C ALA A 299 37.42 33.07 -31.19
N LYS A 300 37.72 31.99 -31.93
CA LYS A 300 38.77 31.02 -31.56
C LYS A 300 40.15 31.63 -31.61
N GLN A 301 40.43 32.50 -32.58
CA GLN A 301 41.70 33.21 -32.70
C GLN A 301 41.93 34.13 -31.50
N ALA A 302 40.92 34.90 -31.09
CA ALA A 302 41.00 35.76 -29.92
C ALA A 302 41.31 34.97 -28.64
N ARG A 303 40.64 33.82 -28.42
CA ARG A 303 40.89 32.95 -27.28
C ARG A 303 42.27 32.28 -27.35
N TYR A 304 42.70 31.85 -28.53
CA TYR A 304 44.03 31.31 -28.74
C TYR A 304 45.11 32.35 -28.40
N ASP A 305 44.96 33.58 -28.86
CA ASP A 305 45.92 34.66 -28.62
C ASP A 305 46.02 35.02 -27.13
N GLU A 306 44.88 35.04 -26.42
CA GLU A 306 44.82 35.23 -24.97
C GLU A 306 45.64 34.16 -24.23
N LEU A 307 45.33 32.88 -24.48
CA LEU A 307 46.00 31.74 -23.85
C LEU A 307 47.48 31.68 -24.24
N ASN A 308 47.82 32.04 -25.47
CA ASN A 308 49.19 32.01 -25.96
C ASN A 308 50.06 33.14 -25.35
N ALA A 309 49.44 34.21 -24.87
CA ALA A 309 50.14 35.30 -24.18
C ALA A 309 50.49 34.97 -22.72
N THR A 310 49.75 34.08 -22.06
CA THR A 310 49.89 33.77 -20.64
C THR A 310 50.58 32.44 -20.35
N LEU A 311 50.38 31.43 -21.21
CA LEU A 311 50.88 30.07 -21.00
C LEU A 311 52.32 29.89 -21.48
N VAL A 312 52.93 28.76 -21.10
CA VAL A 312 54.24 28.35 -21.62
C VAL A 312 54.26 28.29 -23.16
N PRO A 313 55.42 28.43 -23.83
CA PRO A 313 55.52 28.30 -25.28
C PRO A 313 54.82 27.04 -25.80
N ILE A 314 54.17 27.12 -26.96
CA ILE A 314 53.29 26.05 -27.46
C ILE A 314 54.03 24.71 -27.63
N GLU A 315 55.32 24.76 -27.95
CA GLU A 315 56.21 23.60 -28.09
C GLU A 315 56.47 22.87 -26.76
N GLN A 316 56.20 23.54 -25.64
CA GLN A 316 56.36 23.00 -24.27
C GLN A 316 55.04 22.53 -23.68
N THR A 317 53.91 22.65 -24.40
CA THR A 317 52.57 22.32 -23.91
C THR A 317 52.50 20.90 -23.37
N ASP A 318 52.94 19.90 -24.14
CA ASP A 318 52.85 18.50 -23.73
C ASP A 318 53.70 18.19 -22.49
N ALA A 319 54.91 18.76 -22.43
CA ALA A 319 55.79 18.61 -21.29
C ALA A 319 55.18 19.25 -20.03
N ARG A 320 54.66 20.47 -20.13
CA ARG A 320 54.02 21.17 -19.02
C ARG A 320 52.76 20.44 -18.55
N ARG A 321 51.93 19.94 -19.47
CA ARG A 321 50.75 19.14 -19.12
C ARG A 321 51.13 17.85 -18.37
N ALA A 322 52.21 17.18 -18.77
CA ALA A 322 52.70 16.00 -18.05
C ALA A 322 53.20 16.33 -16.63
N GLU A 323 53.87 17.49 -16.45
CA GLU A 323 54.28 17.99 -15.13
C GLU A 323 53.05 18.26 -14.24
N LEU A 324 52.07 19.01 -14.76
CA LEU A 324 50.84 19.35 -14.05
C LEU A 324 50.02 18.12 -13.68
N ALA A 325 49.94 17.13 -14.59
CA ALA A 325 49.29 15.85 -14.31
C ALA A 325 49.99 15.10 -13.17
N THR A 326 51.32 15.19 -13.07
CA THR A 326 52.09 14.62 -11.95
C THR A 326 51.72 15.31 -10.62
N VAL A 327 51.65 16.65 -10.62
CA VAL A 327 51.20 17.43 -9.45
C VAL A 327 49.81 16.98 -9.02
N MET A 328 48.85 16.93 -9.95
CA MET A 328 47.48 16.51 -9.68
C MET A 328 47.40 15.09 -9.13
N SER A 329 48.19 14.15 -9.68
CA SER A 329 48.23 12.75 -9.23
C SER A 329 48.86 12.57 -7.84
N GLY A 330 49.61 13.57 -7.35
CA GLY A 330 50.17 13.58 -6.00
C GLY A 330 49.11 13.74 -4.90
N TYR A 331 47.87 14.06 -5.28
CA TYR A 331 46.73 14.26 -4.39
C TYR A 331 45.63 13.24 -4.68
N SER A 332 45.05 12.64 -3.63
CA SER A 332 43.86 11.80 -3.79
C SER A 332 42.63 12.68 -4.06
N SER A 333 41.75 12.24 -4.98
CA SER A 333 40.48 12.91 -5.26
C SER A 333 39.62 13.08 -4.00
N SER A 334 39.62 12.09 -3.09
CA SER A 334 38.90 12.17 -1.82
C SER A 334 39.46 13.22 -0.87
N SER A 335 40.78 13.43 -0.87
CA SER A 335 41.42 14.48 -0.08
C SER A 335 41.09 15.87 -0.61
N MET A 336 41.10 16.04 -1.94
CA MET A 336 40.75 17.33 -2.55
C MET A 336 39.28 17.67 -2.34
N ALA A 337 38.37 16.69 -2.45
CA ALA A 337 36.96 16.87 -2.12
C ALA A 337 36.76 17.31 -0.66
N PHE A 338 37.46 16.68 0.28
CA PHE A 338 37.43 17.08 1.69
C PHE A 338 38.00 18.50 1.91
N TYR A 339 39.10 18.87 1.23
CA TYR A 339 39.67 20.23 1.35
C TYR A 339 38.74 21.29 0.78
N GLU A 340 38.01 20.97 -0.29
CA GLU A 340 36.96 21.84 -0.85
C GLU A 340 35.80 22.02 0.13
N GLN A 341 35.37 20.96 0.82
CA GLN A 341 34.36 21.07 1.89
C GLN A 341 34.83 21.99 3.02
N MET A 342 36.09 21.85 3.46
CA MET A 342 36.65 22.72 4.51
C MET A 342 36.77 24.17 4.02
N LYS A 343 37.07 24.39 2.74
CA LYS A 343 37.08 25.72 2.12
C LYS A 343 35.71 26.37 2.20
N LYS A 344 34.67 25.68 1.73
CA LYS A 344 33.30 26.20 1.75
C LYS A 344 32.83 26.53 3.17
N LEU A 345 33.13 25.67 4.16
CA LEU A 345 32.84 25.97 5.56
C LEU A 345 33.54 27.24 6.06
N ALA A 346 34.80 27.46 5.66
CA ALA A 346 35.57 28.64 6.05
C ALA A 346 35.13 29.92 5.30
N GLU A 347 34.62 29.79 4.07
CA GLU A 347 34.12 30.91 3.27
C GLU A 347 32.70 31.35 3.70
N ASP A 348 31.83 30.39 4.02
CA ASP A 348 30.42 30.68 4.30
C ASP A 348 30.19 31.13 5.75
N PHE A 349 30.94 30.57 6.71
CA PHE A 349 30.76 30.88 8.13
C PHE A 349 31.71 31.98 8.62
N GLN A 350 31.20 32.83 9.50
CA GLN A 350 31.91 34.00 10.02
C GLN A 350 32.17 33.89 11.53
N PHE A 351 32.63 32.75 12.05
CA PHE A 351 33.03 32.69 13.45
C PHE A 351 34.36 33.44 13.67
N ASN A 352 34.49 34.12 14.80
CA ASN A 352 35.76 34.71 15.21
C ASN A 352 36.81 33.61 15.42
N ALA A 353 38.10 33.96 15.35
CA ALA A 353 39.20 33.01 15.57
C ALA A 353 39.17 32.34 16.96
N ASP A 354 38.56 32.99 17.97
CA ASP A 354 38.34 32.41 19.31
C ASP A 354 37.13 31.46 19.38
N GLY A 355 36.37 31.35 18.28
CA GLY A 355 35.18 30.52 18.15
C GLY A 355 33.87 31.23 18.50
N THR A 356 33.88 32.50 18.91
CA THR A 356 32.66 33.26 19.22
C THR A 356 31.95 33.74 17.96
N VAL A 357 30.64 33.97 18.04
CA VAL A 357 29.84 34.55 16.95
C VAL A 357 29.95 36.08 16.96
N PRO A 358 30.27 36.74 15.82
CA PRO A 358 30.31 38.19 15.74
C PRO A 358 28.90 38.80 15.84
N ALA A 359 28.82 40.11 16.09
CA ALA A 359 27.54 40.81 16.25
C ALA A 359 26.64 40.77 15.00
N THR A 360 27.21 40.50 13.83
CA THR A 360 26.51 40.33 12.54
C THR A 360 25.91 38.93 12.36
N GLY A 361 26.17 38.00 13.30
CA GLY A 361 25.78 36.60 13.18
C GLY A 361 26.88 35.75 12.53
N ALA A 362 26.76 34.42 12.65
CA ALA A 362 27.72 33.48 12.08
C ALA A 362 27.51 33.24 10.58
N LEU A 363 26.33 33.57 10.06
CA LEU A 363 25.93 33.45 8.67
C LEU A 363 25.14 34.71 8.27
N SER A 364 25.25 35.10 7.00
CA SER A 364 24.34 36.08 6.41
C SER A 364 23.01 35.43 6.02
N ASP A 365 21.95 36.23 5.87
CA ASP A 365 20.63 35.71 5.47
C ASP A 365 20.67 35.02 4.10
N ASP A 366 21.44 35.56 3.14
CA ASP A 366 21.63 34.94 1.82
C ASP A 366 22.30 33.56 1.94
N LYS A 367 23.30 33.42 2.82
CA LYS A 367 23.98 32.14 3.07
C LYS A 367 23.09 31.15 3.79
N ILE A 368 22.20 31.60 4.67
CA ILE A 368 21.18 30.73 5.26
C ILE A 368 20.30 30.14 4.16
N GLN A 369 19.84 30.95 3.18
CA GLN A 369 19.03 30.42 2.08
C GLN A 369 19.82 29.47 1.17
N GLU A 370 21.09 29.76 0.88
CA GLU A 370 21.95 28.85 0.09
C GLU A 370 22.12 27.50 0.78
N ILE A 371 22.41 27.50 2.08
CA ILE A 371 22.55 26.27 2.87
C ILE A 371 21.25 25.48 2.91
N VAL A 372 20.10 26.17 3.06
CA VAL A 372 18.78 25.53 3.03
C VAL A 372 18.53 24.87 1.67
N GLY A 373 18.87 25.55 0.57
CA GLY A 373 18.77 24.95 -0.77
C GLY A 373 19.68 23.74 -0.97
N ASN A 374 20.92 23.79 -0.47
CA ASN A 374 21.82 22.65 -0.53
C ASN A 374 21.33 21.47 0.33
N TYR A 375 20.73 21.75 1.50
CA TYR A 375 20.12 20.72 2.34
C TYR A 375 18.95 20.04 1.63
N PHE A 376 18.06 20.81 1.01
CA PHE A 376 16.96 20.26 0.22
C PHE A 376 17.46 19.45 -0.99
N ALA A 377 18.44 19.98 -1.74
CA ALA A 377 19.05 19.26 -2.86
C ALA A 377 19.79 17.97 -2.45
N SER A 378 20.13 17.82 -1.16
CA SER A 378 20.69 16.57 -0.62
C SER A 378 19.63 15.51 -0.29
N GLN A 379 18.34 15.87 -0.28
CA GLN A 379 17.25 14.94 -0.07
C GLN A 379 16.97 14.13 -1.34
N GLY A 380 16.43 12.92 -1.17
CA GLY A 380 16.09 12.04 -2.29
C GLY A 380 14.76 12.36 -2.99
N ARG A 381 13.96 13.27 -2.41
CA ARG A 381 12.64 13.68 -2.91
C ARG A 381 12.43 15.15 -2.60
N VAL A 382 11.68 15.83 -3.46
CA VAL A 382 11.20 17.18 -3.16
C VAL A 382 10.18 17.04 -2.02
N THR A 383 10.19 17.98 -1.07
CA THR A 383 9.22 18.04 0.03
C THR A 383 8.32 19.26 -0.14
N HIS A 384 7.19 19.30 0.55
CA HIS A 384 6.34 20.50 0.53
C HIS A 384 7.11 21.76 0.98
N ALA A 385 7.96 21.63 2.00
CA ALA A 385 8.81 22.72 2.48
C ALA A 385 9.81 23.20 1.42
N GLU A 386 10.38 22.28 0.64
CA GLU A 386 11.24 22.61 -0.50
C GLU A 386 10.45 23.29 -1.63
N ALA A 387 9.27 22.78 -1.95
CA ALA A 387 8.41 23.35 -2.99
C ALA A 387 8.05 24.81 -2.65
N MET A 388 7.64 25.08 -1.41
CA MET A 388 7.42 26.45 -0.93
C MET A 388 8.69 27.30 -1.01
N PHE A 389 9.83 26.74 -0.61
CA PHE A 389 11.11 27.43 -0.68
C PHE A 389 11.49 27.79 -2.13
N ASN A 390 11.25 26.90 -3.10
CA ASN A 390 11.46 27.12 -4.52
C ASN A 390 10.51 28.16 -5.11
N GLN A 391 9.25 28.16 -4.67
CA GLN A 391 8.28 29.21 -5.02
C GLN A 391 8.78 30.59 -4.56
N GLU A 392 9.15 30.74 -3.29
CA GLU A 392 9.61 32.02 -2.75
C GLU A 392 10.83 32.54 -3.54
N TYR A 393 11.75 31.65 -3.89
CA TYR A 393 12.91 31.98 -4.70
C TYR A 393 12.51 32.48 -6.10
N PHE A 394 11.62 31.75 -6.79
CA PHE A 394 11.09 32.16 -8.09
C PHE A 394 10.42 33.54 -8.04
N GLU A 395 9.50 33.76 -7.11
CA GLU A 395 8.77 35.03 -6.97
C GLU A 395 9.72 36.20 -6.64
N SER A 396 10.81 35.95 -5.90
CA SER A 396 11.83 36.97 -5.59
C SER A 396 12.74 37.32 -6.77
N LYS A 397 12.97 36.38 -7.70
CA LYS A 397 13.92 36.52 -8.80
C LYS A 397 13.28 36.89 -10.12
N ILE A 398 12.04 36.46 -10.39
CA ILE A 398 11.45 36.55 -11.72
C ILE A 398 11.42 37.98 -12.28
N GLY A 399 11.16 38.97 -11.43
CA GLY A 399 11.17 40.38 -11.82
C GLY A 399 12.56 40.97 -12.10
N THR A 400 13.64 40.23 -11.85
CA THR A 400 15.02 40.72 -12.04
C THR A 400 15.61 40.35 -13.39
N PHE A 401 15.05 39.33 -14.08
CA PHE A 401 15.56 38.87 -15.35
C PHE A 401 15.21 39.83 -16.50
N THR A 402 16.18 40.05 -17.38
CA THR A 402 16.02 40.88 -18.60
C THR A 402 16.27 40.09 -19.88
N ASN A 403 16.71 38.84 -19.77
CA ASN A 403 16.93 37.94 -20.90
C ASN A 403 16.60 36.48 -20.52
N VAL A 404 16.08 35.71 -21.49
CA VAL A 404 15.78 34.26 -21.32
C VAL A 404 17.02 33.47 -20.93
N SER A 405 18.18 33.74 -21.55
CA SER A 405 19.42 33.03 -21.27
C SER A 405 19.88 33.21 -19.82
N ASP A 406 19.76 34.42 -19.27
CA ASP A 406 20.11 34.70 -17.87
C ASP A 406 19.16 33.97 -16.90
N MET A 407 17.87 33.89 -17.24
CA MET A 407 16.87 33.18 -16.45
C MET A 407 17.11 31.67 -16.44
N LEU A 408 17.39 31.07 -17.61
CA LEU A 408 17.63 29.62 -17.73
C LEU A 408 19.03 29.21 -17.26
N ALA A 409 19.96 30.17 -17.10
CA ALA A 409 21.25 29.92 -16.45
C ALA A 409 21.10 29.62 -14.95
N ASP A 410 20.06 30.14 -14.30
CA ASP A 410 19.71 29.78 -12.92
C ASP A 410 19.07 28.39 -12.89
N ASP A 411 19.83 27.39 -12.45
CA ASP A 411 19.39 25.98 -12.43
C ASP A 411 18.12 25.78 -11.59
N ARG A 412 17.93 26.58 -10.54
CA ARG A 412 16.78 26.47 -9.66
C ARG A 412 15.52 27.00 -10.34
N ILE A 413 15.62 28.13 -11.05
CA ILE A 413 14.52 28.63 -11.89
C ILE A 413 14.25 27.67 -13.03
N TYR A 414 15.28 27.14 -13.68
CA TYR A 414 15.13 26.14 -14.74
C TYR A 414 14.31 24.92 -14.27
N GLN A 415 14.66 24.31 -13.12
CA GLN A 415 13.89 23.18 -12.59
C GLN A 415 12.48 23.59 -12.14
N TYR A 416 12.33 24.78 -11.55
CA TYR A 416 11.01 25.30 -11.17
C TYR A 416 10.07 25.40 -12.37
N LEU A 417 10.56 25.92 -13.50
CA LEU A 417 9.78 26.03 -14.72
C LEU A 417 9.44 24.66 -15.32
N ARG A 418 10.35 23.69 -15.23
CA ARG A 418 10.05 22.34 -15.70
C ARG A 418 8.90 21.71 -14.92
N GLY A 419 8.93 21.77 -13.59
CA GLY A 419 7.82 21.29 -12.76
C GLY A 419 6.54 22.12 -12.95
N ALA A 420 6.64 23.44 -13.07
CA ALA A 420 5.47 24.31 -13.27
C ALA A 420 4.72 24.04 -14.58
N PHE A 421 5.42 23.59 -15.62
CA PHE A 421 4.85 23.38 -16.94
C PHE A 421 4.82 21.92 -17.39
N ASP A 422 5.10 20.97 -16.49
CA ASP A 422 5.11 19.53 -16.81
C ASP A 422 6.03 19.22 -18.00
N LEU A 423 7.30 19.63 -17.86
CA LEU A 423 8.36 19.55 -18.87
C LEU A 423 9.54 18.70 -18.38
N ASP A 424 9.23 17.59 -17.72
CA ASP A 424 10.20 16.76 -16.99
C ASP A 424 10.94 15.74 -17.86
N GLU A 425 10.64 15.69 -19.16
CA GLU A 425 11.27 14.70 -20.02
C GLU A 425 12.75 15.02 -20.27
N ALA A 426 13.59 13.98 -20.32
CA ALA A 426 15.04 14.12 -20.38
C ALA A 426 15.57 14.85 -21.63
N TYR A 427 14.79 14.90 -22.72
CA TYR A 427 15.13 15.64 -23.95
C TYR A 427 14.69 17.11 -23.90
N VAL A 428 13.92 17.52 -22.90
CA VAL A 428 13.59 18.92 -22.67
C VAL A 428 14.76 19.54 -21.89
N VAL A 429 15.66 20.17 -22.66
CA VAL A 429 16.88 20.82 -22.16
C VAL A 429 16.73 22.34 -22.17
N LYS A 430 17.70 23.07 -21.60
CA LYS A 430 17.68 24.55 -21.57
C LYS A 430 17.43 25.19 -22.94
N SER A 431 18.04 24.67 -24.01
CA SER A 431 17.82 25.20 -25.38
C SER A 431 16.39 24.97 -25.88
N THR A 432 15.71 23.92 -25.43
CA THR A 432 14.30 23.66 -25.74
C THR A 432 13.43 24.73 -25.10
N LEU A 433 13.65 25.04 -23.82
CA LEU A 433 12.91 26.11 -23.12
C LEU A 433 13.19 27.48 -23.74
N ASP A 434 14.44 27.75 -24.13
CA ASP A 434 14.82 28.99 -24.82
C ASP A 434 14.04 29.17 -26.13
N GLN A 435 13.95 28.14 -26.96
CA GLN A 435 13.16 28.15 -28.21
C GLN A 435 11.66 28.35 -27.97
N ILE A 436 11.12 27.79 -26.89
CA ILE A 436 9.71 28.00 -26.50
C ILE A 436 9.48 29.45 -26.07
N LEU A 437 10.32 29.97 -25.18
CA LEU A 437 10.17 31.31 -24.59
C LEU A 437 10.44 32.45 -25.58
N THR A 438 11.22 32.20 -26.64
CA THR A 438 11.51 33.16 -27.72
C THR A 438 10.59 33.01 -28.94
N SER A 439 9.59 32.13 -28.89
CA SER A 439 8.67 31.89 -30.01
C SER A 439 7.73 33.06 -30.28
N ASP A 440 7.64 33.48 -31.55
CA ASP A 440 6.58 34.41 -32.00
C ASP A 440 5.24 33.66 -32.08
N LEU A 441 4.37 33.89 -31.10
CA LEU A 441 3.06 33.22 -31.06
C LEU A 441 2.09 33.68 -32.17
N SER A 442 2.40 34.77 -32.89
CA SER A 442 1.62 35.20 -34.06
C SER A 442 1.98 34.43 -35.34
N ASP A 443 3.15 33.80 -35.39
CA ASP A 443 3.58 32.92 -36.47
C ASP A 443 3.14 31.47 -36.21
N PRO A 444 2.24 30.89 -37.02
CA PRO A 444 1.80 29.49 -36.86
C PRO A 444 2.92 28.44 -36.96
N THR A 445 4.08 28.82 -37.48
CA THR A 445 5.24 27.94 -37.66
C THR A 445 6.33 28.12 -36.61
N SER A 446 6.15 29.04 -35.64
CA SER A 446 7.08 29.18 -34.53
C SER A 446 7.16 27.91 -33.68
N TYR A 447 8.29 27.72 -32.98
CA TYR A 447 8.58 26.48 -32.26
C TYR A 447 7.45 26.09 -31.29
N ALA A 448 6.98 27.02 -30.47
CA ALA A 448 5.86 26.80 -29.57
C ALA A 448 4.54 26.48 -30.28
N ASN A 449 4.21 27.11 -31.42
CA ASN A 449 2.99 26.82 -32.18
C ASN A 449 3.06 25.47 -32.90
N PHE A 450 4.20 25.14 -33.49
CA PHE A 450 4.42 23.90 -34.22
C PHE A 450 4.30 22.67 -33.32
N TYR A 451 5.04 22.66 -32.20
CA TYR A 451 5.01 21.54 -31.25
C TYR A 451 3.81 21.61 -30.30
N GLY A 452 3.24 22.80 -30.09
CA GLY A 452 2.11 23.04 -29.20
C GLY A 452 0.84 22.28 -29.53
N ALA A 453 0.68 21.84 -30.77
CA ALA A 453 -0.45 21.02 -31.20
C ALA A 453 -0.47 19.63 -30.52
N ASP A 454 0.72 19.03 -30.37
CA ASP A 454 0.90 17.73 -29.71
C ASP A 454 1.32 17.88 -28.23
N ARG A 455 1.85 19.05 -27.86
CA ARG A 455 2.38 19.39 -26.53
C ARG A 455 1.84 20.73 -26.03
N PRO A 456 0.60 20.79 -25.51
CA PRO A 456 -0.01 22.04 -25.06
C PRO A 456 0.85 22.80 -24.03
N GLN A 457 1.65 22.10 -23.23
CA GLN A 457 2.59 22.66 -22.25
C GLN A 457 3.56 23.68 -22.87
N TYR A 458 3.95 23.53 -24.14
CA TYR A 458 4.87 24.46 -24.80
C TYR A 458 4.18 25.81 -25.04
N LEU A 459 2.90 25.79 -25.41
CA LEU A 459 2.11 27.00 -25.55
C LEU A 459 1.78 27.62 -24.19
N GLU A 460 1.58 26.82 -23.15
CA GLU A 460 1.40 27.30 -21.79
C GLU A 460 2.63 28.06 -21.30
N LEU A 461 3.82 27.47 -21.45
CA LEU A 461 5.09 28.11 -21.08
C LEU A 461 5.31 29.40 -21.87
N ALA A 462 5.17 29.38 -23.20
CA ALA A 462 5.38 30.59 -24.01
C ALA A 462 4.42 31.73 -23.63
N LYS A 463 3.15 31.43 -23.32
CA LYS A 463 2.15 32.44 -22.90
C LYS A 463 2.35 32.94 -21.48
N ALA A 464 3.07 32.19 -20.65
CA ALA A 464 3.33 32.57 -19.27
C ALA A 464 4.38 33.68 -19.15
N PHE A 465 5.10 34.03 -20.21
CA PHE A 465 6.17 35.01 -20.19
C PHE A 465 6.00 36.09 -21.27
N ASN A 466 6.65 37.25 -21.08
CA ASN A 466 6.57 38.39 -22.00
C ASN A 466 7.92 38.70 -22.67
N PHE A 467 8.73 37.68 -22.97
CA PHE A 467 9.98 37.86 -23.70
C PHE A 467 9.74 38.18 -25.18
N ASN A 468 10.61 39.00 -25.76
CA ASN A 468 10.67 39.23 -27.19
C ASN A 468 11.29 38.03 -27.93
N THR A 469 11.20 38.00 -29.25
CA THR A 469 11.79 36.92 -30.08
C THR A 469 13.31 36.87 -30.05
N ASP A 470 13.97 37.95 -29.61
CA ASP A 470 15.41 37.99 -29.34
C ASP A 470 15.77 37.58 -27.89
N GLY A 471 14.77 37.14 -27.12
CA GLY A 471 14.89 36.72 -25.73
C GLY A 471 14.95 37.85 -24.71
N THR A 472 14.86 39.12 -25.12
CA THR A 472 14.95 40.26 -24.20
C THR A 472 13.61 40.64 -23.58
N VAL A 473 13.64 41.27 -22.39
CA VAL A 473 12.49 41.92 -21.75
C VAL A 473 12.98 43.05 -20.83
N GLU A 474 12.13 44.04 -20.56
CA GLU A 474 12.40 45.03 -19.51
C GLU A 474 12.37 44.39 -18.12
N ALA A 475 13.24 44.84 -17.21
CA ALA A 475 13.23 44.37 -15.83
C ALA A 475 11.84 44.60 -15.19
N GLY A 476 11.34 43.57 -14.50
CA GLY A 476 10.00 43.54 -13.92
C GLY A 476 8.90 43.07 -14.87
N ASN A 477 9.18 42.90 -16.16
CA ASN A 477 8.18 42.54 -17.17
C ASN A 477 8.28 41.10 -17.68
N ALA A 478 9.26 40.29 -17.22
CA ALA A 478 9.38 38.88 -17.62
C ALA A 478 8.06 38.10 -17.44
N GLN A 479 7.32 38.41 -16.37
CA GLN A 479 5.94 38.01 -16.14
C GLN A 479 5.11 39.16 -15.55
N THR A 480 3.80 39.13 -15.78
CA THR A 480 2.81 39.92 -15.03
C THR A 480 2.41 39.21 -13.74
N ASP A 481 1.84 39.93 -12.77
CA ASP A 481 1.34 39.35 -11.50
C ASP A 481 0.40 38.15 -11.71
N ALA A 482 -0.44 38.21 -12.76
CA ALA A 482 -1.36 37.13 -13.12
C ALA A 482 -0.63 35.89 -13.69
N GLN A 483 0.39 36.12 -14.54
CA GLN A 483 1.24 35.05 -15.06
C GLN A 483 2.07 34.41 -13.94
N THR A 484 2.64 35.19 -13.03
CA THR A 484 3.37 34.69 -11.86
C THR A 484 2.47 33.87 -10.94
N THR A 485 1.25 34.34 -10.67
CA THR A 485 0.24 33.58 -9.91
C THR A 485 -0.09 32.25 -10.60
N THR A 486 -0.25 32.25 -11.92
CA THR A 486 -0.54 31.03 -12.68
C THR A 486 0.62 30.04 -12.61
N THR A 487 1.85 30.54 -12.82
CA THR A 487 3.08 29.73 -12.76
C THR A 487 3.25 29.10 -11.38
N ARG A 488 3.07 29.87 -10.30
CA ARG A 488 3.06 29.35 -8.93
C ARG A 488 2.03 28.25 -8.76
N ASN A 489 0.78 28.51 -9.13
CA ASN A 489 -0.30 27.57 -8.88
C ASN A 489 -0.05 26.25 -9.61
N ASN A 490 0.44 26.32 -10.86
CA ASN A 490 0.80 25.12 -11.60
C ASN A 490 1.93 24.34 -10.90
N TYR A 491 3.01 25.02 -10.48
CA TYR A 491 4.10 24.38 -9.74
C TYR A 491 3.60 23.72 -8.45
N MET A 492 2.86 24.44 -7.63
CA MET A 492 2.34 23.93 -6.36
C MET A 492 1.36 22.77 -6.53
N SER A 493 0.78 22.58 -7.72
CA SER A 493 -0.08 21.44 -8.04
C SER A 493 0.63 20.26 -8.70
N ARG A 494 1.92 20.40 -9.09
CA ARG A 494 2.63 19.43 -9.93
C ARG A 494 4.03 19.04 -9.42
N TRP A 495 4.54 19.72 -8.39
CA TRP A 495 5.92 19.55 -7.92
C TRP A 495 6.24 18.11 -7.49
N ASP A 496 5.23 17.33 -7.11
CA ASP A 496 5.30 15.93 -6.71
C ASP A 496 4.82 14.93 -7.79
N ASP A 497 4.20 15.37 -8.90
CA ASP A 497 3.62 14.49 -9.91
C ASP A 497 4.64 13.43 -10.40
N LYS A 498 5.87 13.87 -10.69
CA LYS A 498 6.94 12.99 -11.19
C LYS A 498 7.37 11.93 -10.17
N GLN A 499 7.43 12.28 -8.88
CA GLN A 499 7.83 11.36 -7.82
C GLN A 499 6.71 10.40 -7.44
N GLU A 500 5.45 10.84 -7.51
CA GLU A 500 4.28 9.95 -7.35
C GLU A 500 4.18 8.96 -8.51
N GLU A 501 4.42 9.40 -9.75
CA GLU A 501 4.46 8.51 -10.92
C GLU A 501 5.59 7.46 -10.79
N ASP A 502 6.76 7.85 -10.27
CA ASP A 502 7.86 6.90 -10.03
C ASP A 502 7.58 5.95 -8.86
N LEU A 503 6.84 6.40 -7.85
CA LEU A 503 6.35 5.55 -6.77
C LEU A 503 5.35 4.51 -7.30
N ASP A 504 4.38 4.92 -8.11
CA ASP A 504 3.42 4.02 -8.74
C ASP A 504 4.12 2.95 -9.60
N LYS A 505 5.14 3.35 -10.38
CA LYS A 505 5.98 2.41 -11.13
C LYS A 505 6.73 1.45 -10.21
N SER A 506 7.26 1.95 -9.08
CA SER A 506 7.96 1.13 -8.10
C SER A 506 7.03 0.12 -7.43
N ILE A 507 5.80 0.52 -7.09
CA ILE A 507 4.74 -0.35 -6.57
C ILE A 507 4.38 -1.41 -7.61
N GLY A 508 4.19 -1.03 -8.87
CA GLY A 508 3.91 -1.96 -9.97
C GLY A 508 5.04 -2.98 -10.18
N PHE A 509 6.29 -2.52 -10.13
CA PHE A 509 7.47 -3.39 -10.19
C PHE A 509 7.52 -4.34 -8.99
N TYR A 510 7.33 -3.83 -7.77
CA TYR A 510 7.32 -4.62 -6.54
C TYR A 510 6.29 -5.74 -6.61
N LYS A 511 5.03 -5.43 -6.98
CA LYS A 511 3.95 -6.42 -7.15
C LYS A 511 4.33 -7.49 -8.17
N SER A 512 4.90 -7.09 -9.31
CA SER A 512 5.32 -8.02 -10.36
C SER A 512 6.49 -8.92 -9.93
N ASP A 513 7.46 -8.37 -9.21
CA ASP A 513 8.65 -9.11 -8.76
C ASP A 513 8.28 -10.09 -7.66
N MET A 514 7.46 -9.65 -6.68
CA MET A 514 6.96 -10.49 -5.59
C MET A 514 6.14 -11.69 -6.07
N ALA A 515 5.43 -11.58 -7.19
CA ALA A 515 4.73 -12.70 -7.82
C ALA A 515 5.67 -13.80 -8.36
N SER A 516 6.96 -13.50 -8.53
CA SER A 516 7.98 -14.45 -9.01
C SER A 516 8.86 -15.03 -7.88
N ILE A 517 8.73 -14.53 -6.65
CA ILE A 517 9.51 -14.99 -5.50
C ILE A 517 8.90 -16.31 -4.97
N GLU A 518 9.63 -17.41 -5.14
CA GLU A 518 9.25 -18.73 -4.63
C GLU A 518 10.01 -19.13 -3.35
N THR A 519 11.14 -18.47 -3.08
CA THR A 519 11.96 -18.73 -1.88
C THR A 519 12.56 -17.45 -1.31
N LEU A 520 13.01 -17.52 -0.06
CA LEU A 520 13.79 -16.45 0.57
C LEU A 520 15.13 -16.19 -0.15
N ASP A 521 15.69 -17.20 -0.83
CA ASP A 521 16.89 -17.03 -1.65
C ASP A 521 16.62 -16.14 -2.86
N ASP A 522 15.46 -16.29 -3.50
CA ASP A 522 15.03 -15.44 -4.62
C ASP A 522 14.87 -14.00 -4.15
N PHE A 523 14.22 -13.78 -3.00
CA PHE A 523 14.04 -12.45 -2.42
C PHE A 523 15.36 -11.78 -2.02
N LEU A 524 16.34 -12.56 -1.54
CA LEU A 524 17.66 -12.09 -1.16
C LEU A 524 18.66 -12.05 -2.32
N SER A 525 18.23 -12.38 -3.54
CA SER A 525 19.08 -12.44 -4.73
C SER A 525 19.61 -11.06 -5.15
N ALA A 526 20.46 -11.03 -6.17
CA ALA A 526 20.87 -9.78 -6.81
C ALA A 526 19.78 -9.22 -7.72
N ASP A 527 18.92 -10.09 -8.26
CA ASP A 527 17.85 -9.73 -9.20
C ASP A 527 16.71 -9.01 -8.47
N ALA A 528 16.38 -9.45 -7.24
CA ALA A 528 15.38 -8.83 -6.37
C ALA A 528 15.90 -7.63 -5.55
N LYS A 529 17.06 -7.04 -5.90
CA LYS A 529 17.70 -5.99 -5.08
C LYS A 529 16.78 -4.80 -4.81
N THR A 530 16.09 -4.29 -5.83
CA THR A 530 15.20 -3.12 -5.70
C THR A 530 14.01 -3.44 -4.79
N THR A 531 13.42 -4.62 -4.94
CA THR A 531 12.30 -5.12 -4.13
C THR A 531 12.70 -5.32 -2.67
N TYR A 532 13.88 -5.89 -2.43
CA TYR A 532 14.48 -6.02 -1.11
C TYR A 532 14.69 -4.67 -0.41
N GLU A 533 15.28 -3.70 -1.12
CA GLU A 533 15.53 -2.36 -0.58
C GLU A 533 14.22 -1.61 -0.32
N PHE A 534 13.22 -1.77 -1.19
CA PHE A 534 11.91 -1.17 -1.00
C PHE A 534 11.23 -1.68 0.28
N ALA A 535 11.21 -3.00 0.49
CA ALA A 535 10.63 -3.61 1.68
C ALA A 535 11.32 -3.16 2.98
N LEU A 536 12.65 -3.04 2.98
CA LEU A 536 13.40 -2.54 4.14
C LEU A 536 13.12 -1.06 4.41
N LYS A 537 13.09 -0.23 3.35
CA LYS A 537 12.77 1.20 3.48
C LYS A 537 11.36 1.40 4.03
N ALA A 538 10.39 0.60 3.61
CA ALA A 538 9.02 0.66 4.11
C ALA A 538 8.96 0.56 5.65
N VAL A 539 9.68 -0.39 6.24
CA VAL A 539 9.74 -0.56 7.70
C VAL A 539 10.76 0.36 8.39
N GLY A 540 11.34 1.34 7.69
CA GLY A 540 12.31 2.29 8.24
C GLY A 540 13.67 1.67 8.57
N ILE A 541 14.11 0.66 7.82
CA ILE A 541 15.44 0.06 7.90
C ILE A 541 16.27 0.53 6.72
N ASP A 542 17.42 1.15 7.00
CA ASP A 542 18.42 1.46 5.98
C ASP A 542 19.06 0.16 5.46
N PRO A 543 18.93 -0.19 4.17
CA PRO A 543 19.51 -1.39 3.59
C PRO A 543 21.02 -1.53 3.77
N ASP A 544 21.76 -0.42 3.86
CA ASP A 544 23.22 -0.44 4.03
C ASP A 544 23.63 -0.65 5.50
N SER A 545 22.69 -0.44 6.44
CA SER A 545 22.92 -0.61 7.88
C SER A 545 22.79 -2.05 8.37
N VAL A 546 22.26 -2.96 7.55
CA VAL A 546 21.91 -4.33 7.93
C VAL A 546 22.48 -5.35 6.94
N SER A 547 22.99 -6.48 7.45
CA SER A 547 23.49 -7.54 6.57
C SER A 547 22.36 -8.43 6.06
N LYS A 548 22.46 -8.91 4.81
CA LYS A 548 21.51 -9.91 4.25
C LYS A 548 21.40 -11.18 5.11
N PHE A 549 22.47 -11.57 5.81
CA PHE A 549 22.42 -12.70 6.75
C PHE A 549 21.48 -12.40 7.93
N LYS A 550 21.55 -11.21 8.51
CA LYS A 550 20.65 -10.81 9.60
C LYS A 550 19.21 -10.74 9.11
N VAL A 551 18.96 -10.18 7.93
CA VAL A 551 17.60 -10.15 7.35
C VAL A 551 17.07 -11.55 7.07
N ARG A 552 17.90 -12.48 6.56
CA ARG A 552 17.53 -13.88 6.43
C ARG A 552 17.05 -14.47 7.76
N SER A 553 17.83 -14.29 8.83
CA SER A 553 17.46 -14.83 10.15
C SER A 553 16.19 -14.19 10.71
N ILE A 554 15.92 -12.93 10.40
CA ILE A 554 14.65 -12.26 10.74
C ILE A 554 13.49 -12.90 9.99
N LEU A 555 13.60 -13.06 8.67
CA LEU A 555 12.53 -13.60 7.82
C LEU A 555 12.28 -15.11 8.03
N GLN A 556 13.27 -15.87 8.51
CA GLN A 556 13.12 -17.28 8.93
C GLN A 556 12.64 -17.45 10.38
N SER A 557 12.40 -16.34 11.11
CA SER A 557 11.98 -16.41 12.50
C SER A 557 10.55 -16.92 12.62
N ASP A 558 10.33 -17.91 13.49
CA ASP A 558 8.98 -18.34 13.86
C ASP A 558 8.30 -17.24 14.70
N LEU A 559 7.32 -16.56 14.12
CA LEU A 559 6.57 -15.50 14.80
C LEU A 559 5.68 -16.01 15.93
N SER A 560 5.41 -17.32 16.00
CA SER A 560 4.64 -17.95 17.07
C SER A 560 5.48 -18.35 18.29
N ASP A 561 6.81 -18.32 18.19
CA ASP A 561 7.71 -18.56 19.33
C ASP A 561 8.26 -17.22 19.86
N PRO A 562 7.85 -16.78 21.07
CA PRO A 562 8.39 -15.56 21.69
C PRO A 562 9.90 -15.55 21.89
N ASN A 563 10.57 -16.72 21.84
CA ASN A 563 12.02 -16.84 21.94
C ASN A 563 12.74 -16.82 20.59
N SER A 564 12.00 -16.68 19.48
CA SER A 564 12.55 -16.63 18.13
C SER A 564 13.52 -15.45 17.93
N TYR A 565 14.40 -15.56 16.94
CA TYR A 565 15.52 -14.64 16.74
C TYR A 565 15.06 -13.18 16.61
N VAL A 566 13.99 -12.92 15.87
CA VAL A 566 13.44 -11.57 15.65
C VAL A 566 13.08 -10.86 16.96
N TYR A 567 12.45 -11.54 17.92
CA TYR A 567 12.05 -10.95 19.20
C TYR A 567 13.24 -10.67 20.12
N GLN A 568 14.34 -11.41 19.97
CA GLN A 568 15.58 -11.16 20.73
C GLN A 568 16.26 -9.84 20.33
N LEU A 569 15.98 -9.31 19.13
CA LEU A 569 16.56 -8.06 18.63
C LEU A 569 15.97 -6.81 19.31
N LYS A 570 14.75 -6.90 19.88
CA LYS A 570 14.04 -5.80 20.55
C LYS A 570 13.90 -4.54 19.68
N ASP A 571 13.66 -4.74 18.38
CA ASP A 571 13.46 -3.68 17.41
C ASP A 571 12.21 -4.03 16.60
N GLU A 572 11.14 -3.27 16.84
CA GLU A 572 9.81 -3.49 16.24
C GLU A 572 9.83 -3.42 14.71
N ARG A 573 10.82 -2.74 14.11
CA ARG A 573 10.95 -2.69 12.65
C ARG A 573 11.29 -4.06 12.06
N PHE A 574 12.09 -4.87 12.76
CA PHE A 574 12.40 -6.23 12.31
C PHE A 574 11.22 -7.17 12.51
N VAL A 575 10.42 -6.97 13.56
CA VAL A 575 9.17 -7.72 13.77
C VAL A 575 8.18 -7.38 12.66
N SER A 576 8.01 -6.09 12.38
CA SER A 576 7.16 -5.59 11.28
C SER A 576 7.61 -6.19 9.95
N LEU A 577 8.91 -6.16 9.65
CA LEU A 577 9.46 -6.78 8.45
C LEU A 577 9.11 -8.28 8.35
N ALA A 578 9.26 -9.03 9.43
CA ALA A 578 8.95 -10.46 9.42
C ALA A 578 7.45 -10.73 9.24
N LYS A 579 6.56 -9.90 9.81
CA LYS A 579 5.09 -10.03 9.65
C LYS A 579 4.63 -9.82 8.20
N LEU A 580 5.35 -8.99 7.44
CA LEU A 580 5.03 -8.67 6.05
C LEU A 580 5.28 -9.84 5.08
N PHE A 581 5.96 -10.92 5.48
CA PHE A 581 6.31 -12.04 4.58
C PHE A 581 5.87 -13.40 5.13
N ASN A 582 5.70 -14.38 4.23
CA ASN A 582 5.26 -15.74 4.56
C ASN A 582 6.34 -16.79 4.29
N PHE A 583 7.56 -16.59 4.80
CA PHE A 583 8.63 -17.60 4.73
C PHE A 583 8.61 -18.50 5.98
N ASP A 584 8.91 -19.78 5.80
CA ASP A 584 9.18 -20.67 6.93
C ASP A 584 10.64 -20.62 7.40
N LYS A 585 10.96 -21.43 8.42
CA LYS A 585 12.30 -21.56 8.99
C LYS A 585 13.37 -22.02 7.99
N ASP A 586 12.97 -22.71 6.92
CA ASP A 586 13.85 -23.22 5.88
C ASP A 586 14.00 -22.19 4.74
N GLY A 587 13.09 -21.21 4.67
CA GLY A 587 13.05 -20.13 3.69
C GLY A 587 12.11 -20.41 2.52
N ASP A 588 11.29 -21.45 2.61
CA ASP A 588 10.27 -21.77 1.60
C ASP A 588 9.05 -20.88 1.83
N VAL A 589 8.37 -20.47 0.74
CA VAL A 589 7.11 -19.75 0.85
C VAL A 589 6.03 -20.64 1.46
N THR A 590 5.17 -20.04 2.27
CA THR A 590 4.05 -20.71 2.94
C THR A 590 2.73 -20.02 2.62
N VAL A 591 1.63 -20.69 2.95
CA VAL A 591 0.30 -20.10 2.82
C VAL A 591 0.18 -18.95 3.81
N PRO A 592 -0.24 -17.74 3.38
CA PRO A 592 -0.46 -16.62 4.27
C PRO A 592 -1.40 -16.99 5.42
N VAL A 593 -1.04 -16.63 6.65
CA VAL A 593 -1.91 -16.78 7.81
C VAL A 593 -2.70 -15.49 7.98
N LEU A 594 -4.01 -15.56 7.75
CA LEU A 594 -4.92 -14.41 7.79
C LEU A 594 -5.80 -14.45 9.05
N ALA A 595 -6.39 -13.29 9.39
CA ALA A 595 -7.37 -13.18 10.47
C ALA A 595 -8.63 -14.03 10.22
N GLN A 596 -9.01 -14.23 8.95
CA GLN A 596 -9.98 -15.23 8.53
C GLN A 596 -9.45 -15.98 7.31
N SER A 597 -9.82 -17.26 7.16
CA SER A 597 -9.48 -17.99 5.93
C SER A 597 -10.19 -17.39 4.73
N ASN A 598 -9.59 -17.48 3.54
CA ASN A 598 -10.22 -16.98 2.31
C ASN A 598 -11.58 -17.63 2.02
N ALA A 599 -11.73 -18.91 2.37
CA ALA A 599 -13.00 -19.62 2.31
C ALA A 599 -14.05 -18.97 3.23
N SER A 600 -13.65 -18.59 4.46
CA SER A 600 -14.51 -17.88 5.41
C SER A 600 -14.85 -16.48 4.90
N ILE A 601 -13.86 -15.73 4.40
CA ILE A 601 -14.07 -14.38 3.85
C ILE A 601 -15.09 -14.41 2.71
N THR A 602 -14.88 -15.32 1.77
CA THR A 602 -15.77 -15.53 0.62
C THR A 602 -17.18 -15.90 1.06
N THR A 603 -17.30 -16.81 2.02
CA THR A 603 -18.61 -17.26 2.52
C THR A 603 -19.34 -16.11 3.21
N VAL A 604 -18.67 -15.32 4.06
CA VAL A 604 -19.27 -14.14 4.70
C VAL A 604 -19.75 -13.13 3.66
N ALA A 605 -18.94 -12.84 2.64
CA ALA A 605 -19.31 -11.94 1.55
C ALA A 605 -20.53 -12.44 0.76
N LYS A 606 -20.64 -13.75 0.50
CA LYS A 606 -21.79 -14.36 -0.18
C LYS A 606 -23.04 -14.35 0.70
N ASP A 607 -22.92 -14.78 1.94
CA ASP A 607 -24.02 -14.80 2.90
C ASP A 607 -24.56 -13.39 3.15
N TYR A 608 -23.68 -12.38 3.19
CA TYR A 608 -24.08 -10.97 3.28
C TYR A 608 -24.95 -10.55 2.08
N ILE A 609 -24.49 -10.81 0.86
CA ILE A 609 -25.26 -10.50 -0.37
C ILE A 609 -26.60 -11.25 -0.36
N LEU A 610 -26.58 -12.55 -0.07
CA LEU A 610 -27.79 -13.37 0.01
C LEU A 610 -28.80 -12.76 0.99
N ARG A 611 -28.34 -12.32 2.16
CA ARG A 611 -29.24 -11.80 3.21
C ARG A 611 -29.74 -10.39 2.95
N GLN A 612 -28.94 -9.56 2.28
CA GLN A 612 -29.38 -8.23 1.85
C GLN A 612 -30.35 -8.30 0.67
N THR A 613 -30.40 -9.42 -0.05
CA THR A 613 -31.21 -9.57 -1.27
C THR A 613 -32.37 -10.55 -1.12
N ARG A 614 -32.34 -11.45 -0.12
CA ARG A 614 -33.41 -12.43 0.11
C ARG A 614 -34.72 -11.69 0.34
N PHE A 615 -35.77 -12.16 -0.34
CA PHE A 615 -37.14 -11.62 -0.34
C PHE A 615 -37.36 -10.29 -1.10
N LEU A 616 -36.32 -9.71 -1.70
CA LEU A 616 -36.47 -8.51 -2.54
C LEU A 616 -36.75 -8.87 -4.00
N GLU A 617 -37.51 -8.03 -4.70
CA GLU A 617 -37.79 -8.16 -6.13
C GLU A 617 -37.61 -6.82 -6.87
N GLY A 618 -37.51 -6.87 -8.21
CA GLY A 618 -37.54 -5.67 -9.06
C GLY A 618 -36.36 -4.70 -8.85
N ASP A 619 -36.66 -3.39 -8.83
CA ASP A 619 -35.64 -2.34 -8.71
C ASP A 619 -35.00 -2.31 -7.32
N GLU A 620 -35.74 -2.70 -6.28
CA GLU A 620 -35.24 -2.77 -4.89
C GLU A 620 -34.17 -3.85 -4.75
N LEU A 621 -34.43 -5.05 -5.30
CA LEU A 621 -33.44 -6.12 -5.39
C LEU A 621 -32.17 -5.64 -6.12
N LYS A 622 -32.33 -4.95 -7.24
CA LYS A 622 -31.19 -4.49 -8.04
C LYS A 622 -30.32 -3.48 -7.27
N ALA A 623 -30.95 -2.54 -6.57
CA ALA A 623 -30.25 -1.55 -5.75
C ALA A 623 -29.56 -2.19 -4.54
N ALA A 624 -30.28 -3.05 -3.80
CA ALA A 624 -29.74 -3.76 -2.63
C ALA A 624 -28.57 -4.67 -3.02
N LYS A 625 -28.68 -5.41 -4.14
CA LYS A 625 -27.62 -6.26 -4.65
C LYS A 625 -26.36 -5.47 -5.00
N ALA A 626 -26.50 -4.34 -5.72
CA ALA A 626 -25.36 -3.51 -6.09
C ALA A 626 -24.65 -2.95 -4.86
N LYS A 627 -25.39 -2.52 -3.83
CA LYS A 627 -24.81 -2.07 -2.57
C LYS A 627 -24.12 -3.22 -1.82
N ALA A 628 -24.76 -4.39 -1.78
CA ALA A 628 -24.19 -5.53 -1.10
C ALA A 628 -22.92 -6.06 -1.77
N GLU A 629 -22.83 -6.00 -3.10
CA GLU A 629 -21.61 -6.32 -3.86
C GLU A 629 -20.46 -5.35 -3.52
N GLU A 630 -20.75 -4.06 -3.36
CA GLU A 630 -19.76 -3.05 -2.93
C GLU A 630 -19.26 -3.34 -1.50
N ASP A 631 -20.16 -3.57 -0.55
CA ASP A 631 -19.81 -3.87 0.84
C ASP A 631 -19.04 -5.20 0.95
N SER A 632 -19.45 -6.23 0.20
CA SER A 632 -18.74 -7.52 0.16
C SER A 632 -17.35 -7.42 -0.45
N LYS A 633 -17.15 -6.52 -1.43
CA LYS A 633 -15.82 -6.19 -1.93
C LYS A 633 -14.99 -5.52 -0.84
N TYR A 634 -15.54 -4.51 -0.16
CA TYR A 634 -14.88 -3.86 0.97
C TYR A 634 -14.44 -4.89 2.03
N TYR A 635 -15.35 -5.78 2.43
CA TYR A 635 -15.05 -6.84 3.39
C TYR A 635 -13.90 -7.74 2.94
N THR A 636 -13.93 -8.17 1.68
CA THR A 636 -12.90 -9.05 1.11
C THR A 636 -11.54 -8.37 1.11
N ASP A 637 -11.46 -7.12 0.66
CA ASP A 637 -10.23 -6.35 0.54
C ASP A 637 -9.66 -6.00 1.93
N ALA A 638 -10.50 -5.50 2.84
CA ALA A 638 -10.07 -5.08 4.17
C ALA A 638 -9.66 -6.26 5.06
N MET A 639 -10.36 -7.41 4.99
CA MET A 639 -9.99 -8.59 5.78
C MET A 639 -8.62 -9.18 5.43
N GLN A 640 -8.07 -8.90 4.24
CA GLN A 640 -6.69 -9.28 3.91
C GLN A 640 -5.64 -8.51 4.71
N ARG A 641 -5.99 -7.36 5.30
CA ARG A 641 -5.11 -6.43 6.02
C ARG A 641 -5.29 -6.45 7.54
N ILE A 642 -6.29 -7.18 8.03
CA ILE A 642 -6.54 -7.30 9.47
C ILE A 642 -5.50 -8.25 10.06
N ASP A 643 -4.61 -7.71 10.89
CA ASP A 643 -3.56 -8.45 11.62
C ASP A 643 -3.90 -8.66 13.09
N THR A 644 -4.78 -7.84 13.65
CA THR A 644 -5.16 -7.89 15.06
C THR A 644 -6.66 -7.82 15.27
N ARG A 645 -7.13 -8.42 16.36
CA ARG A 645 -8.50 -8.31 16.84
C ARG A 645 -8.88 -6.85 17.01
N ASP A 646 -7.98 -6.02 17.55
CA ASP A 646 -8.28 -4.63 17.84
C ASP A 646 -8.47 -3.79 16.55
N GLN A 647 -7.73 -4.09 15.47
CA GLN A 647 -7.99 -3.51 14.14
C GLN A 647 -9.37 -3.90 13.62
N PHE A 648 -9.75 -5.19 13.70
CA PHE A 648 -11.09 -5.63 13.30
C PHE A 648 -12.19 -4.95 14.13
N LEU A 649 -11.99 -4.86 15.44
CA LEU A 649 -12.96 -4.25 16.36
C LEU A 649 -13.10 -2.73 16.20
N ALA A 650 -12.11 -2.06 15.59
CA ALA A 650 -12.17 -0.65 15.28
C ALA A 650 -13.03 -0.34 14.04
N ASP A 651 -13.28 -1.34 13.19
CA ASP A 651 -14.05 -1.21 11.96
C ASP A 651 -15.47 -1.75 12.12
N ARG A 652 -16.42 -0.85 12.38
CA ARG A 652 -17.83 -1.21 12.54
C ARG A 652 -18.44 -1.78 11.25
N GLN A 653 -17.99 -1.36 10.07
CA GLN A 653 -18.53 -1.86 8.81
C GLN A 653 -18.16 -3.33 8.61
N LEU A 654 -16.93 -3.74 8.95
CA LEU A 654 -16.54 -5.16 8.93
C LEU A 654 -17.39 -6.00 9.89
N ILE A 655 -17.60 -5.49 11.12
CA ILE A 655 -18.43 -6.16 12.12
C ILE A 655 -19.87 -6.33 11.62
N ASP A 656 -20.47 -5.27 11.08
CA ASP A 656 -21.85 -5.28 10.61
C ASP A 656 -22.04 -6.27 9.45
N ILE A 657 -21.08 -6.34 8.52
CA ILE A 657 -21.11 -7.32 7.43
C ILE A 657 -21.08 -8.76 7.98
N VAL A 658 -20.22 -9.04 8.96
CA VAL A 658 -20.16 -10.35 9.61
C VAL A 658 -21.46 -10.68 10.36
N LEU A 659 -22.02 -9.72 11.10
CA LEU A 659 -23.28 -9.90 11.83
C LEU A 659 -24.43 -10.17 10.86
N VAL A 660 -24.58 -9.36 9.81
CA VAL A 660 -25.59 -9.54 8.79
C VAL A 660 -25.39 -10.89 8.10
N SER A 661 -24.17 -11.30 7.75
CA SER A 661 -23.88 -12.63 7.15
C SER A 661 -24.34 -13.81 8.02
N LYS A 662 -24.53 -13.60 9.33
CA LYS A 662 -25.07 -14.58 10.28
C LYS A 662 -26.51 -14.27 10.70
N GLY A 663 -27.18 -13.32 10.07
CA GLY A 663 -28.60 -13.01 10.32
C GLY A 663 -28.83 -12.30 11.63
N ILE A 664 -27.81 -11.62 12.11
CA ILE A 664 -27.86 -10.85 13.33
C ILE A 664 -28.06 -9.40 12.92
N ASP A 665 -29.14 -8.80 13.40
CA ASP A 665 -29.42 -7.39 13.18
C ASP A 665 -28.35 -6.54 13.91
N PRO A 666 -27.51 -5.80 13.18
CA PRO A 666 -26.44 -5.03 13.78
C PRO A 666 -26.91 -3.97 14.79
N GLU A 667 -28.13 -3.45 14.62
CA GLU A 667 -28.70 -2.45 15.54
C GLU A 667 -28.94 -3.02 16.95
N THR A 668 -29.07 -4.35 17.06
CA THR A 668 -29.26 -5.04 18.33
C THR A 668 -27.95 -5.31 19.08
N VAL A 669 -26.79 -5.02 18.46
CA VAL A 669 -25.48 -5.46 18.96
C VAL A 669 -24.51 -4.29 19.14
N THR A 670 -24.18 -4.01 20.40
CA THR A 670 -23.26 -2.92 20.80
C THR A 670 -21.78 -3.31 20.67
N ASP A 671 -20.91 -2.33 20.46
CA ASP A 671 -19.44 -2.54 20.38
C ASP A 671 -18.87 -3.22 21.64
N ASP A 672 -19.33 -2.83 22.84
CA ASP A 672 -18.89 -3.44 24.10
C ASP A 672 -19.21 -4.94 24.16
N PHE A 673 -20.37 -5.35 23.63
CA PHE A 673 -20.76 -6.74 23.54
C PHE A 673 -19.88 -7.51 22.54
N ILE A 674 -19.61 -6.94 21.36
CA ILE A 674 -18.69 -7.54 20.37
C ILE A 674 -17.30 -7.72 20.98
N LYS A 675 -16.78 -6.70 21.66
CA LYS A 675 -15.51 -6.79 22.37
C LYS A 675 -15.52 -7.90 23.43
N GLN A 676 -16.62 -8.03 24.17
CA GLN A 676 -16.75 -9.09 25.17
C GLN A 676 -16.73 -10.49 24.56
N ILE A 677 -17.42 -10.73 23.44
CA ILE A 677 -17.40 -12.05 22.79
C ILE A 677 -16.04 -12.36 22.14
N PHE A 678 -15.37 -11.38 21.52
CA PHE A 678 -14.05 -11.58 20.89
C PHE A 678 -12.88 -11.70 21.89
N THR A 679 -13.12 -11.40 23.17
CA THR A 679 -12.16 -11.65 24.27
C THR A 679 -12.45 -12.96 25.03
N SER A 680 -13.49 -13.69 24.63
CA SER A 680 -13.88 -14.95 25.25
C SER A 680 -13.03 -16.12 24.73
N ASP A 681 -12.52 -16.97 25.61
CA ASP A 681 -11.87 -18.23 25.22
C ASP A 681 -12.91 -19.26 24.77
N LEU A 682 -12.93 -19.60 23.48
CA LEU A 682 -13.87 -20.58 22.94
C LEU A 682 -13.62 -22.02 23.43
N ASN A 683 -12.43 -22.33 23.97
CA ASN A 683 -12.11 -23.65 24.50
C ASN A 683 -12.63 -23.84 25.93
N ASP A 684 -12.98 -22.77 26.63
CA ASP A 684 -13.58 -22.83 27.96
C ASP A 684 -15.12 -22.86 27.83
N PRO A 685 -15.80 -23.97 28.20
CA PRO A 685 -17.26 -24.06 28.16
C PRO A 685 -17.98 -23.01 29.03
N GLU A 686 -17.30 -22.42 30.02
CA GLU A 686 -17.86 -21.38 30.91
C GLU A 686 -17.59 -19.95 30.40
N SER A 687 -16.83 -19.80 29.31
CA SER A 687 -16.53 -18.52 28.68
C SER A 687 -17.80 -17.81 28.20
N TYR A 688 -17.81 -16.48 28.27
CA TYR A 688 -19.03 -15.68 28.04
C TYR A 688 -19.73 -16.05 26.73
N VAL A 689 -19.00 -16.05 25.60
CA VAL A 689 -19.57 -16.40 24.29
C VAL A 689 -20.18 -17.80 24.23
N ASN A 690 -19.61 -18.78 24.94
CA ASN A 690 -20.10 -20.16 24.96
C ASN A 690 -21.38 -20.31 25.79
N THR A 691 -21.61 -19.41 26.76
CA THR A 691 -22.81 -19.39 27.60
C THR A 691 -24.01 -18.69 26.95
N LEU A 692 -23.82 -17.95 25.86
CA LEU A 692 -24.92 -17.24 25.17
C LEU A 692 -25.95 -18.21 24.58
N ASP A 693 -27.22 -17.80 24.61
CA ASP A 693 -28.32 -18.56 23.99
C ASP A 693 -28.16 -18.64 22.46
N ASP A 694 -27.75 -17.52 21.84
CA ASP A 694 -27.49 -17.43 20.41
C ASP A 694 -26.08 -17.91 20.07
N LYS A 695 -25.98 -19.12 19.51
CA LYS A 695 -24.70 -19.75 19.18
C LYS A 695 -24.01 -19.15 17.96
N ARG A 696 -24.69 -18.30 17.19
CA ARG A 696 -24.09 -17.64 16.02
C ARG A 696 -22.92 -16.74 16.42
N PHE A 697 -22.92 -16.15 17.62
CA PHE A 697 -21.79 -15.38 18.12
C PHE A 697 -20.53 -16.23 18.34
N ALA A 698 -20.66 -17.46 18.85
CA ALA A 698 -19.52 -18.37 18.98
C ALA A 698 -18.98 -18.80 17.60
N GLN A 699 -19.86 -18.95 16.61
CA GLN A 699 -19.46 -19.22 15.22
C GLN A 699 -18.72 -18.04 14.60
N ILE A 700 -19.17 -16.81 14.87
CA ILE A 700 -18.47 -15.58 14.45
C ILE A 700 -17.08 -15.55 15.07
N VAL A 701 -16.95 -15.63 16.40
CA VAL A 701 -15.63 -15.56 17.04
C VAL A 701 -14.72 -16.68 16.52
N GLY A 702 -15.27 -17.88 16.31
CA GLY A 702 -14.50 -19.01 15.81
C GLY A 702 -14.19 -18.99 14.31
N SER A 703 -14.75 -18.07 13.52
CA SER A 703 -14.27 -17.90 12.14
C SER A 703 -12.94 -17.15 12.08
N PHE A 704 -12.57 -16.44 13.16
CA PHE A 704 -11.33 -15.68 13.25
C PHE A 704 -10.18 -16.49 13.86
N ASN A 705 -8.97 -16.16 13.42
CA ASN A 705 -7.73 -16.78 13.83
C ASN A 705 -6.93 -15.89 14.80
N PHE A 706 -7.59 -15.30 15.80
CA PHE A 706 -6.90 -14.51 16.82
C PHE A 706 -6.49 -15.38 18.02
N ASP A 707 -5.31 -15.14 18.57
CA ASP A 707 -4.87 -15.71 19.83
C ASP A 707 -5.42 -14.95 21.05
N ALA A 708 -5.00 -15.33 22.25
CA ALA A 708 -5.46 -14.72 23.49
C ALA A 708 -5.03 -13.24 23.65
N ASP A 709 -3.91 -12.85 23.04
CA ASP A 709 -3.42 -11.46 23.04
C ASP A 709 -4.17 -10.62 21.99
N GLY A 710 -4.77 -11.27 21.00
CA GLY A 710 -5.52 -10.65 19.91
C GLY A 710 -4.69 -10.50 18.64
N GLU A 711 -3.56 -11.18 18.52
CA GLU A 711 -2.75 -11.26 17.30
C GLU A 711 -3.20 -12.47 16.47
N ILE A 712 -2.85 -12.51 15.18
CA ILE A 712 -3.08 -13.72 14.37
C ILE A 712 -2.31 -14.93 14.95
N ASP A 713 -3.02 -16.01 15.27
CA ASP A 713 -2.42 -17.29 15.69
C ASP A 713 -1.74 -17.98 14.50
N ARG A 714 -0.42 -17.84 14.43
CA ARG A 714 0.42 -18.46 13.39
C ARG A 714 0.84 -19.89 13.72
N SER A 715 0.60 -20.37 14.94
CA SER A 715 1.04 -21.70 15.41
C SER A 715 0.34 -22.88 14.70
N LYS A 716 -0.83 -22.61 14.09
CA LYS A 716 -1.64 -23.57 13.33
C LYS A 716 -1.64 -23.32 11.81
N GLY A 717 -0.72 -22.50 11.32
CA GLY A 717 -0.58 -22.18 9.90
C GLY A 717 -0.57 -23.41 8.98
N GLY A 718 -1.37 -23.34 7.92
CA GLY A 718 -1.52 -24.41 6.93
C GLY A 718 -2.15 -25.72 7.45
N GLY A 719 -2.77 -25.73 8.63
CA GLY A 719 -3.59 -26.86 9.10
C GLY A 719 -5.00 -26.86 8.50
N ALA A 720 -5.68 -28.01 8.59
CA ALA A 720 -7.07 -28.18 8.15
C ALA A 720 -8.05 -27.14 8.73
N GLN A 721 -7.81 -26.70 9.96
CA GLN A 721 -8.56 -25.65 10.65
C GLN A 721 -7.60 -24.80 11.47
N ASN A 722 -7.96 -23.53 11.65
CA ASN A 722 -7.30 -22.63 12.59
C ASN A 722 -7.84 -22.84 14.03
N GLY A 723 -7.25 -22.14 15.02
CA GLY A 723 -7.60 -22.32 16.43
C GLY A 723 -9.08 -22.03 16.72
N GLY A 724 -9.59 -20.90 16.22
CA GLY A 724 -10.99 -20.50 16.35
C GLY A 724 -11.95 -21.49 15.70
N GLN A 725 -11.65 -21.95 14.48
CA GLN A 725 -12.49 -22.86 13.70
C GLN A 725 -12.59 -24.23 14.39
N THR A 726 -11.48 -24.67 14.99
CA THR A 726 -11.42 -25.90 15.79
C THR A 726 -12.35 -25.79 17.00
N ALA A 727 -12.27 -24.68 17.74
CA ALA A 727 -13.10 -24.46 18.92
C ALA A 727 -14.59 -24.33 18.57
N ALA A 728 -14.93 -23.61 17.49
CA ALA A 728 -16.30 -23.54 16.97
C ALA A 728 -16.85 -24.92 16.60
N THR A 729 -16.05 -25.75 15.91
CA THR A 729 -16.44 -27.12 15.54
C THR A 729 -16.69 -27.98 16.78
N GLN A 730 -15.88 -27.83 17.84
CA GLN A 730 -16.12 -28.54 19.11
C GLN A 730 -17.40 -28.06 19.83
N SER A 731 -17.69 -26.77 19.80
CA SER A 731 -18.91 -26.20 20.39
C SER A 731 -20.17 -26.69 19.65
N MET A 732 -20.13 -26.75 18.32
CA MET A 732 -21.20 -27.32 17.50
C MET A 732 -21.39 -28.82 17.77
N TYR A 733 -20.30 -29.57 17.94
CA TYR A 733 -20.35 -30.98 18.32
C TYR A 733 -21.10 -31.21 19.63
N LEU A 734 -20.79 -30.43 20.67
CA LEU A 734 -21.51 -30.49 21.95
C LEU A 734 -22.99 -30.17 21.80
N SER A 735 -23.33 -29.19 20.99
CA SER A 735 -24.71 -28.79 20.71
C SER A 735 -25.49 -29.92 20.02
N GLN A 736 -24.91 -30.54 18.99
CA GLN A 736 -25.51 -31.68 18.31
C GLN A 736 -25.69 -32.90 19.24
N LEU A 737 -24.72 -33.16 20.12
CA LEU A 737 -24.84 -34.23 21.10
C LEU A 737 -25.94 -33.95 22.14
N LEU A 738 -26.07 -32.71 22.59
CA LEU A 738 -27.15 -32.30 23.49
C LEU A 738 -28.51 -32.51 22.82
N GLU A 739 -28.69 -32.06 21.58
CA GLU A 739 -29.92 -32.27 20.82
C GLU A 739 -30.26 -33.77 20.68
N THR A 740 -29.24 -34.59 20.46
CA THR A 740 -29.40 -36.05 20.35
C THR A 740 -29.78 -36.66 21.71
N GLU A 741 -29.14 -36.26 22.79
CA GLU A 741 -29.46 -36.68 24.17
C GLU A 741 -30.91 -36.29 24.52
N GLN A 742 -31.31 -35.04 24.27
CA GLN A 742 -32.67 -34.57 24.50
C GLN A 742 -33.70 -35.29 23.60
N GLY A 743 -33.32 -35.62 22.36
CA GLY A 743 -34.17 -36.36 21.43
C GLY A 743 -34.42 -37.81 21.83
N ASN A 744 -33.48 -38.45 22.52
CA ASN A 744 -33.68 -39.78 23.08
C ASN A 744 -34.75 -39.79 24.17
N ASP A 745 -34.89 -38.68 24.91
CA ASP A 745 -35.92 -38.50 25.92
C ASP A 745 -37.25 -38.03 25.31
N ASN A 746 -37.21 -37.05 24.41
CA ASN A 746 -38.38 -36.53 23.69
C ASN A 746 -38.00 -36.03 22.28
N ALA A 747 -38.44 -36.77 21.25
CA ALA A 747 -38.17 -36.44 19.85
C ALA A 747 -38.71 -35.07 19.43
N GLY A 748 -39.80 -34.58 20.05
CA GLY A 748 -40.32 -33.23 19.85
C GLY A 748 -39.36 -32.15 20.34
N VAL A 749 -38.64 -32.37 21.44
CA VAL A 749 -37.63 -31.42 21.92
C VAL A 749 -36.48 -31.32 20.91
N ARG A 750 -36.04 -32.45 20.33
CA ARG A 750 -35.02 -32.43 19.27
C ARG A 750 -35.46 -31.66 18.04
N LEU A 751 -36.69 -31.91 17.55
CA LEU A 751 -37.24 -31.18 16.40
C LEU A 751 -37.34 -29.68 16.66
N ALA A 752 -37.73 -29.28 17.89
CA ALA A 752 -37.80 -27.88 18.29
C ALA A 752 -36.41 -27.20 18.31
N LEU A 753 -35.41 -27.84 18.94
CA LEU A 753 -34.04 -27.34 18.98
C LEU A 753 -33.41 -27.30 17.57
N TYR A 754 -33.63 -28.35 16.78
CA TYR A 754 -33.13 -28.43 15.40
C TYR A 754 -33.74 -27.33 14.52
N PHE A 755 -35.06 -27.13 14.56
CA PHE A 755 -35.71 -26.05 13.80
C PHE A 755 -35.20 -24.68 14.26
N GLN A 756 -35.07 -24.44 15.58
CA GLN A 756 -34.53 -23.19 16.10
C GLN A 756 -33.12 -22.91 15.56
N ARG A 757 -32.28 -23.94 15.45
CA ARG A 757 -30.91 -23.82 14.91
C ARG A 757 -30.88 -23.55 13.40
N MET A 758 -31.75 -24.22 12.64
CA MET A 758 -31.78 -24.13 11.19
C MET A 758 -32.65 -22.99 10.66
N ALA A 759 -33.45 -22.33 11.52
CA ALA A 759 -34.44 -21.33 11.12
C ALA A 759 -33.88 -20.23 10.20
N ASP A 760 -32.65 -19.82 10.42
CA ASP A 760 -32.01 -18.71 9.70
C ASP A 760 -31.44 -19.13 8.32
N THR A 761 -31.22 -20.42 8.08
CA THR A 761 -30.82 -20.98 6.77
C THR A 761 -32.03 -21.21 5.85
N ILE A 762 -33.25 -20.99 6.34
CA ILE A 762 -34.48 -21.18 5.57
C ILE A 762 -34.73 -19.94 4.71
N THR A 763 -34.26 -19.99 3.47
CA THR A 763 -34.37 -18.89 2.49
C THR A 763 -35.54 -19.08 1.53
N ASP A 764 -35.97 -20.31 1.30
CA ASP A 764 -37.12 -20.64 0.47
C ASP A 764 -37.91 -21.85 1.02
N PRO A 765 -39.16 -22.07 0.56
CA PRO A 765 -40.00 -23.16 1.04
C PRO A 765 -39.42 -24.57 0.80
N TYR A 766 -38.61 -24.75 -0.24
CA TYR A 766 -38.01 -26.02 -0.59
C TYR A 766 -36.93 -26.42 0.40
N VAL A 767 -36.27 -25.47 1.08
CA VAL A 767 -35.36 -25.76 2.19
C VAL A 767 -36.08 -26.49 3.33
N ILE A 768 -37.29 -26.05 3.70
CA ILE A 768 -38.11 -26.74 4.71
C ILE A 768 -38.48 -28.15 4.24
N LEU A 769 -38.85 -28.30 2.96
CA LEU A 769 -39.34 -29.56 2.41
C LEU A 769 -38.22 -30.57 2.10
N GLY A 770 -37.00 -30.08 1.89
CA GLY A 770 -35.81 -30.89 1.61
C GLY A 770 -35.18 -31.52 2.85
N ASP A 771 -35.54 -31.05 4.05
CA ASP A 771 -35.05 -31.60 5.32
C ASP A 771 -36.19 -32.24 6.12
N ASP A 772 -36.05 -33.54 6.42
CA ASP A 772 -37.10 -34.33 7.10
C ASP A 772 -37.51 -33.74 8.46
N ALA A 773 -36.56 -33.15 9.21
CA ALA A 773 -36.85 -32.57 10.52
C ALA A 773 -37.58 -31.23 10.39
N LEU A 774 -37.21 -30.40 9.41
CA LEU A 774 -37.91 -29.14 9.13
C LEU A 774 -39.31 -29.38 8.57
N ALA A 775 -39.45 -30.34 7.65
CA ALA A 775 -40.73 -30.74 7.07
C ALA A 775 -41.67 -31.29 8.15
N GLU A 776 -41.17 -32.14 9.04
CA GLU A 776 -41.95 -32.69 10.15
C GLU A 776 -42.33 -31.59 11.17
N PHE A 777 -41.41 -30.69 11.50
CA PHE A 777 -41.72 -29.54 12.35
C PHE A 777 -42.85 -28.70 11.74
N PHE A 778 -42.76 -28.37 10.46
CA PHE A 778 -43.78 -27.60 9.76
C PHE A 778 -45.13 -28.33 9.73
N ARG A 779 -45.13 -29.62 9.37
CA ARG A 779 -46.33 -30.47 9.31
C ARG A 779 -47.07 -30.46 10.65
N VAL A 780 -46.37 -30.72 11.75
CA VAL A 780 -46.95 -30.76 13.10
C VAL A 780 -47.46 -29.37 13.53
N THR A 781 -46.67 -28.32 13.32
CA THR A 781 -47.00 -26.94 13.72
C THR A 781 -48.32 -26.44 13.12
N TYR A 782 -48.58 -26.83 11.86
CA TYR A 782 -49.78 -26.46 11.13
C TYR A 782 -50.83 -27.58 11.07
N SER A 783 -50.65 -28.64 11.86
CA SER A 783 -51.57 -29.78 11.98
C SER A 783 -51.94 -30.41 10.63
N LEU A 784 -50.93 -30.54 9.76
CA LEU A 784 -51.08 -31.14 8.44
C LEU A 784 -51.04 -32.68 8.53
N PRO A 785 -51.83 -33.39 7.71
CA PRO A 785 -51.85 -34.85 7.71
C PRO A 785 -50.52 -35.43 7.23
N THR A 786 -50.18 -36.65 7.65
CA THR A 786 -48.96 -37.37 7.26
C THR A 786 -48.83 -37.57 5.75
N GLU A 787 -49.94 -37.58 5.02
CA GLU A 787 -49.98 -37.69 3.56
C GLU A 787 -49.55 -36.40 2.83
N PHE A 788 -49.31 -35.30 3.56
CA PHE A 788 -48.82 -34.03 3.00
C PHE A 788 -47.54 -34.22 2.17
N SER A 789 -46.62 -35.06 2.64
CA SER A 789 -45.35 -35.36 1.96
C SER A 789 -45.53 -36.08 0.60
N ASN A 790 -46.70 -36.68 0.35
CA ASN A 790 -47.01 -37.33 -0.92
C ASN A 790 -47.48 -36.34 -2.01
N MET A 791 -47.67 -35.06 -1.67
CA MET A 791 -48.08 -34.04 -2.64
C MET A 791 -46.91 -33.67 -3.57
N ASP A 792 -47.23 -33.08 -4.71
CA ASP A 792 -46.22 -32.47 -5.58
C ASP A 792 -45.46 -31.36 -4.84
N VAL A 793 -44.13 -31.31 -4.98
CA VAL A 793 -43.26 -30.44 -4.17
C VAL A 793 -43.59 -28.96 -4.32
N ASP A 794 -44.00 -28.51 -5.52
CA ASP A 794 -44.39 -27.11 -5.75
C ASP A 794 -45.69 -26.76 -5.01
N LYS A 795 -46.59 -27.74 -4.87
CA LYS A 795 -47.83 -27.55 -4.08
C LYS A 795 -47.56 -27.59 -2.59
N GLN A 796 -46.58 -28.38 -2.14
CA GLN A 796 -46.11 -28.34 -0.76
C GLN A 796 -45.50 -26.97 -0.44
N ALA A 797 -44.66 -26.44 -1.34
CA ALA A 797 -44.04 -25.13 -1.21
C ALA A 797 -45.08 -24.01 -1.09
N ALA A 798 -46.12 -24.01 -1.95
CA ALA A 798 -47.22 -23.06 -1.87
C ALA A 798 -48.02 -23.14 -0.55
N VAL A 799 -48.08 -24.32 0.10
CA VAL A 799 -48.69 -24.48 1.43
C VAL A 799 -47.78 -23.89 2.51
N VAL A 800 -46.46 -24.05 2.38
CA VAL A 800 -45.48 -23.42 3.28
C VAL A 800 -45.61 -21.90 3.23
N GLU A 801 -45.51 -21.29 2.06
CA GLU A 801 -45.61 -19.83 1.87
C GLU A 801 -46.92 -19.25 2.40
N LYS A 802 -48.02 -19.99 2.24
CA LYS A 802 -49.33 -19.55 2.71
C LYS A 802 -49.45 -19.52 4.23
N ASN A 803 -48.76 -20.42 4.93
CA ASN A 803 -48.91 -20.61 6.37
C ASN A 803 -47.78 -19.99 7.19
N LEU A 804 -46.60 -19.82 6.59
CA LEU A 804 -45.41 -19.31 7.24
C LEU A 804 -44.77 -18.23 6.38
N ASN A 805 -44.70 -17.00 6.90
CA ASN A 805 -43.85 -15.97 6.31
C ASN A 805 -42.39 -16.28 6.67
N LEU A 806 -41.55 -16.55 5.67
CA LEU A 806 -40.15 -16.94 5.90
C LEU A 806 -39.33 -15.79 6.50
N GLU A 807 -39.67 -14.53 6.21
CA GLU A 807 -39.03 -13.36 6.83
C GLU A 807 -39.19 -13.35 8.36
N ASP A 808 -40.31 -13.87 8.88
CA ASP A 808 -40.58 -13.92 10.31
C ASP A 808 -39.64 -14.88 11.07
N LEU A 809 -38.96 -15.79 10.36
CA LEU A 809 -37.99 -16.71 10.97
C LEU A 809 -36.70 -16.00 11.43
N SER A 810 -36.41 -14.82 10.86
CA SER A 810 -35.28 -13.98 11.27
C SER A 810 -35.56 -13.19 12.56
N ASP A 811 -36.83 -13.05 12.96
CA ASP A 811 -37.22 -12.37 14.19
C ASP A 811 -37.21 -13.36 15.37
N PRO A 812 -36.32 -13.19 16.37
CA PRO A 812 -36.16 -14.15 17.47
C PRO A 812 -37.44 -14.28 18.33
N VAL A 813 -38.26 -13.23 18.42
CA VAL A 813 -39.52 -13.27 19.17
C VAL A 813 -40.58 -14.05 18.41
N LYS A 814 -40.66 -13.89 17.09
CA LYS A 814 -41.58 -14.66 16.24
C LYS A 814 -41.16 -16.12 16.12
N LEU A 815 -39.87 -16.38 15.94
CA LEU A 815 -39.31 -17.73 15.94
C LEU A 815 -39.62 -18.46 17.25
N LYS A 816 -39.38 -17.82 18.40
CA LYS A 816 -39.72 -18.39 19.71
C LYS A 816 -41.20 -18.77 19.80
N LYS A 817 -42.12 -17.90 19.38
CA LYS A 817 -43.56 -18.20 19.38
C LYS A 817 -43.93 -19.35 18.44
N LEU A 818 -43.25 -19.47 17.30
CA LEU A 818 -43.46 -20.57 16.36
C LEU A 818 -43.02 -21.90 16.95
N VAL A 819 -41.85 -21.94 17.58
CA VAL A 819 -41.33 -23.13 18.28
C VAL A 819 -42.22 -23.49 19.48
N GLU A 820 -42.69 -22.50 20.25
CA GLU A 820 -43.69 -22.72 21.31
C GLU A 820 -44.95 -23.39 20.76
N ARG A 821 -45.51 -22.86 19.67
CA ARG A 821 -46.67 -23.45 19.00
C ARG A 821 -46.40 -24.89 18.57
N PHE A 822 -45.25 -25.16 17.95
CA PHE A 822 -44.85 -26.51 17.57
C PHE A 822 -44.86 -27.47 18.77
N THR A 823 -44.20 -27.11 19.87
CA THR A 823 -44.10 -27.99 21.04
C THR A 823 -45.47 -28.35 21.62
N PHE A 824 -46.45 -27.42 21.59
CA PHE A 824 -47.82 -27.71 21.98
C PHE A 824 -48.56 -28.61 20.99
N MET A 825 -48.40 -28.38 19.68
CA MET A 825 -49.04 -29.23 18.66
C MET A 825 -48.46 -30.64 18.67
N TYR A 826 -47.15 -30.77 18.88
CA TYR A 826 -46.47 -32.05 18.98
C TYR A 826 -47.00 -32.90 20.14
N ASP A 827 -47.22 -32.28 21.31
CA ASP A 827 -47.84 -32.95 22.47
C ASP A 827 -49.29 -33.38 22.18
N ILE A 828 -50.05 -32.58 21.44
CA ILE A 828 -51.44 -32.92 21.07
C ILE A 828 -51.47 -34.13 20.13
N GLU A 829 -50.60 -34.16 19.13
CA GLU A 829 -50.55 -35.22 18.13
C GLU A 829 -50.02 -36.54 18.71
N ASN A 830 -48.95 -36.48 19.50
CA ASN A 830 -48.23 -37.69 19.96
C ASN A 830 -48.72 -38.23 21.31
N ASN A 831 -49.51 -37.48 22.08
CA ASN A 831 -49.90 -37.87 23.44
C ASN A 831 -51.39 -38.18 23.59
N SER A 832 -51.91 -39.03 22.70
CA SER A 832 -53.33 -39.45 22.61
C SER A 832 -53.88 -40.25 23.82
N GLY A 833 -53.19 -40.28 24.97
CA GLY A 833 -53.55 -41.11 26.14
C GLY A 833 -53.36 -40.49 27.53
N ALA A 834 -52.84 -39.26 27.65
CA ALA A 834 -52.67 -38.60 28.93
C ALA A 834 -53.39 -37.25 28.92
N THR A 835 -54.25 -37.02 29.92
CA THR A 835 -54.88 -35.72 30.18
C THR A 835 -53.82 -34.64 30.33
N SER A 836 -53.55 -33.90 29.25
CA SER A 836 -52.70 -32.72 29.28
C SER A 836 -53.36 -31.67 30.20
N PRO A 837 -52.64 -31.10 31.18
CA PRO A 837 -53.14 -29.98 31.98
C PRO A 837 -53.58 -28.79 31.13
N ALA A 838 -52.95 -28.59 29.95
CA ALA A 838 -53.30 -27.52 29.01
C ALA A 838 -54.69 -27.72 28.39
N VAL A 839 -55.07 -28.95 28.08
CA VAL A 839 -56.42 -29.29 27.58
C VAL A 839 -57.49 -29.08 28.66
N SER A 840 -57.12 -29.22 29.93
CA SER A 840 -58.01 -28.99 31.08
C SER A 840 -58.26 -27.50 31.34
N ILE A 841 -57.33 -26.63 30.93
CA ILE A 841 -57.45 -25.17 31.03
C ILE A 841 -58.24 -24.60 29.83
N LEU A 842 -58.07 -25.17 28.63
CA LEU A 842 -58.78 -24.75 27.41
C LEU A 842 -60.27 -25.19 27.40
N ASN A 843 -60.60 -26.36 27.95
CA ASN A 843 -62.00 -26.78 28.13
C ASN A 843 -62.58 -26.23 29.44
N GLY A 844 -62.86 -24.93 29.48
CA GLY A 844 -63.42 -24.23 30.65
C GLY A 844 -64.77 -24.79 31.16
N SER A 845 -64.72 -25.86 31.96
CA SER A 845 -65.88 -26.52 32.58
C SER A 845 -65.63 -26.85 34.06
N SER A 846 -65.85 -25.85 34.92
CA SER A 846 -66.38 -25.93 36.30
C SER A 846 -65.72 -26.87 37.35
N ALA A 847 -65.05 -26.21 38.31
CA ALA A 847 -65.09 -26.42 39.77
C ALA A 847 -64.66 -27.79 40.37
N THR A 848 -63.42 -27.88 40.87
CA THR A 848 -63.07 -27.94 42.30
C THR A 848 -61.56 -28.20 42.51
N ALA A 849 -60.90 -27.33 43.29
CA ALA A 849 -59.56 -27.45 43.88
C ALA A 849 -58.37 -27.77 42.93
N GLY A 850 -57.90 -26.78 42.16
CA GLY A 850 -56.61 -26.81 41.48
C GLY A 850 -55.60 -25.89 42.16
N ILE A 851 -54.40 -26.41 42.44
CA ILE A 851 -53.24 -25.63 42.91
C ILE A 851 -52.88 -24.59 41.83
N SER A 852 -52.82 -23.32 42.19
CA SER A 852 -52.49 -22.23 41.24
C SER A 852 -51.06 -22.34 40.69
N ALA A 853 -50.84 -21.81 39.49
CA ALA A 853 -49.50 -21.74 38.87
C ALA A 853 -48.48 -21.05 39.78
N ASP A 854 -48.91 -20.05 40.56
CA ASP A 854 -48.08 -19.36 41.55
C ASP A 854 -47.65 -20.28 42.71
N THR A 855 -48.51 -21.20 43.14
CA THR A 855 -48.17 -22.22 44.14
C THR A 855 -47.23 -23.30 43.60
N LEU A 856 -47.34 -23.67 42.31
CA LEU A 856 -46.38 -24.57 41.66
C LEU A 856 -45.01 -23.90 41.46
N TRP A 857 -45.02 -22.61 41.11
CA TRP A 857 -43.82 -21.77 41.02
C TRP A 857 -43.12 -21.61 42.38
N ALA A 858 -43.89 -21.44 43.45
CA ALA A 858 -43.37 -21.42 44.83
C ALA A 858 -42.81 -22.79 45.29
N LEU A 859 -43.40 -23.90 44.83
CA LEU A 859 -42.91 -25.25 45.12
C LEU A 859 -41.63 -25.60 44.34
N SER A 860 -41.44 -25.10 43.12
CA SER A 860 -40.19 -25.31 42.36
C SER A 860 -38.98 -24.54 42.90
N GLN A 861 -39.21 -23.51 43.72
CA GLN A 861 -38.14 -22.80 44.43
C GLN A 861 -37.72 -23.47 45.75
N LEU A 862 -38.48 -24.48 46.21
CA LEU A 862 -38.18 -25.21 47.46
C LEU A 862 -37.29 -26.45 47.24
N SER A 863 -37.03 -26.87 46.00
CA SER A 863 -36.14 -28.00 45.69
C SER A 863 -34.68 -27.62 45.43
N THR A 864 -34.34 -26.33 45.52
CA THR A 864 -32.95 -25.83 45.47
C THR A 864 -32.59 -25.19 46.80
N ARG A 865 -32.30 -26.05 47.78
CA ARG A 865 -31.40 -25.75 48.91
C ARG A 865 -30.46 -26.90 49.13
#